data_AF-A0A2P6U331-F1
#
_entry.id   AF-A0A2P6U331-F1
#
_cell.length_a   1.000
_cell.length_b   1.000
_cell.length_c   1.000
_cell.angle_alpha   90.00
_cell.angle_beta   90.00
_cell.angle_gamma   90.00
#
_symmetry.space_group_name_H-M   'P 1'
#
loop_
_entity.id
_entity.type
_entity.pdbx_description
1 polymer ?
#
loop_
_entity_poly.entity_id
_entity_poly.type
_entity_poly.pdbx_seq_one_letter_code
_entity_poly.pdbx_strand_id
1 'polypeptide(L)'
;MDYRQHARRLQSARGLLALLGAALLMLAGPAAAADSCIQQLDRIPGATTKWVDPDTPPTACAVQMCTDNSYDVCSPTDPAATAPQTRMQLVFSDEFNSPGRKMGVDAADPRWTADNLWYLGTFDEEVYTPEQVTTTGGAAVITMDRGQATGLVQHANGTIWNVTKEYKSGFFSSWNKFCYTGGYIEAGLQFPGDDYISGFWPAFWLMGNLGRPGYLGTTTGMWPYTYSSCGGDLSGLDQPGANKPQTITACPDPPGFDRTKYGLLPGVGRGAPEIDMVEMKVPPSINKKTGEQIPLGLPRGGDKGQHPNAFNSMTLQLGPLLPNGTTWNDPAKSTAEYPQGPLGDGIYLPQGPMKPGQPLANMWTHATYWKGEFAPGMMPQLKQYGNEDLLQTIRPGNLVQDSVSVMATITPDFFTSFHKFGLDWKPGEYVRWYIDGFLVYEINKEALRAQTNSTGYTTFERLIPKEAMFIIFNFAMSNSFTAVDIDRLQFPAQYKIDYVRLYQDPAAINVGCSPPDMPTEQYIACNRDTYVVTAADQVLVPQACQRLPSCRAEVGYEYLGGNLIGANGQPIKFENTATPQECCQLCAKNPACGAYVWNPYFSLVCVLKSPTGWTRTKMQKQYEGIISGVVLDAGSLVPRGSSVPSPPPSAAEEQWRQRGGAAAWAVAALLGTLLLLS
;
A
#
# COMPACT_ATOMS: atom_id res chain seq x y z
N MET A 1 -62.31 12.31 -61.16
CA MET A 1 -62.12 11.09 -60.33
C MET A 1 -60.65 11.07 -59.92
N ASP A 2 -60.19 11.02 -58.68
CA ASP A 2 -60.77 11.24 -57.36
C ASP A 2 -59.58 11.62 -56.45
N TYR A 3 -59.20 12.91 -56.46
CA TYR A 3 -58.13 13.44 -55.62
C TYR A 3 -58.50 13.43 -54.11
N ARG A 4 -59.79 13.29 -53.78
CA ARG A 4 -60.28 13.21 -52.40
C ARG A 4 -60.08 11.82 -51.80
N GLN A 5 -60.05 10.76 -52.59
CA GLN A 5 -59.73 9.40 -52.11
C GLN A 5 -58.25 9.21 -51.74
N HIS A 6 -57.32 9.85 -52.45
CA HIS A 6 -55.88 9.72 -52.15
C HIS A 6 -55.48 10.45 -50.86
N ALA A 7 -56.02 11.65 -50.63
CA ALA A 7 -55.78 12.39 -49.38
C ALA A 7 -56.35 11.69 -48.14
N ARG A 8 -57.50 11.01 -48.27
CA ARG A 8 -58.10 10.23 -47.18
C ARG A 8 -57.29 8.98 -46.81
N ARG A 9 -56.65 8.31 -47.78
CA ARG A 9 -55.78 7.15 -47.54
C ARG A 9 -54.46 7.50 -46.84
N LEU A 10 -53.89 8.68 -47.13
CA LEU A 10 -52.69 9.18 -46.47
C LEU A 10 -52.95 9.66 -45.03
N GLN A 11 -54.13 10.23 -44.75
CA GLN A 11 -54.54 10.57 -43.38
C GLN A 11 -54.87 9.34 -42.54
N SER A 12 -55.50 8.31 -43.11
CA SER A 12 -55.76 7.06 -42.39
C SER A 12 -54.48 6.26 -42.10
N ALA A 13 -53.49 6.27 -43.00
CA ALA A 13 -52.20 5.63 -42.77
C ALA A 13 -51.37 6.34 -41.68
N ARG A 14 -51.40 7.68 -41.65
CA ARG A 14 -50.77 8.47 -40.57
C ARG A 14 -51.47 8.28 -39.22
N GLY A 15 -52.80 8.15 -39.21
CA GLY A 15 -53.56 7.82 -37.99
C GLY A 15 -53.26 6.42 -37.46
N LEU A 16 -53.10 5.43 -38.34
CA LEU A 16 -52.76 4.05 -37.94
C LEU A 16 -51.33 3.93 -37.42
N LEU A 17 -50.35 4.62 -38.03
CA LEU A 17 -48.96 4.68 -37.55
C LEU A 17 -48.82 5.45 -36.23
N ALA A 18 -49.60 6.52 -36.02
CA ALA A 18 -49.64 7.24 -34.76
C ALA A 18 -50.29 6.41 -33.64
N LEU A 19 -51.33 5.63 -33.95
CA LEU A 19 -51.97 4.69 -33.01
C LEU A 19 -51.10 3.47 -32.71
N LEU A 20 -50.35 2.94 -33.68
CA LEU A 20 -49.37 1.87 -33.47
C LEU A 20 -48.14 2.36 -32.68
N GLY A 21 -47.67 3.59 -32.93
CA GLY A 21 -46.63 4.23 -32.13
C GLY A 21 -47.05 4.51 -30.68
N ALA A 22 -48.28 4.97 -30.48
CA ALA A 22 -48.85 5.18 -29.15
C ALA A 22 -49.14 3.84 -28.41
N ALA A 23 -49.53 2.78 -29.13
CA ALA A 23 -49.74 1.46 -28.56
C ALA A 23 -48.42 0.75 -28.19
N LEU A 24 -47.33 0.97 -28.94
CA LEU A 24 -45.99 0.49 -28.55
C LEU A 24 -45.43 1.25 -27.34
N LEU A 25 -45.71 2.55 -27.20
CA LEU A 25 -45.33 3.33 -26.01
C LEU A 25 -46.14 2.96 -24.75
N MET A 26 -47.33 2.37 -24.90
CA MET A 26 -48.17 1.92 -23.77
C MET A 26 -47.88 0.48 -23.31
N LEU A 27 -47.09 -0.29 -24.06
CA LEU A 27 -46.64 -1.64 -23.68
C LEU A 27 -45.26 -1.66 -23.02
N ALA A 28 -44.54 -0.53 -23.04
CA ALA A 28 -43.40 -0.31 -22.16
C ALA A 28 -43.95 0.07 -20.77
N GLY A 29 -44.29 -0.95 -19.96
CA GLY A 29 -44.38 -0.74 -18.52
C GLY A 29 -43.09 -0.09 -18.02
N PRO A 30 -43.11 0.65 -16.89
CA PRO A 30 -41.90 1.25 -16.36
C PRO A 30 -40.86 0.14 -16.26
N ALA A 31 -39.74 0.27 -16.98
CA ALA A 31 -38.61 -0.61 -16.79
C ALA A 31 -38.32 -0.59 -15.29
N ALA A 32 -38.41 -1.74 -14.62
CA ALA A 32 -38.06 -1.83 -13.22
C ALA A 32 -36.68 -1.18 -13.07
N ALA A 33 -36.57 -0.13 -12.26
CA ALA A 33 -35.31 0.55 -12.04
C ALA A 33 -34.30 -0.53 -11.60
N ALA A 34 -33.17 -0.64 -12.32
CA ALA A 34 -32.14 -1.59 -11.95
C ALA A 34 -31.72 -1.30 -10.50
N ASP A 35 -31.56 -2.36 -9.70
CA ASP A 35 -31.16 -2.22 -8.29
C ASP A 35 -29.86 -1.42 -8.20
N SER A 36 -29.79 -0.51 -7.22
CA SER A 36 -28.56 0.23 -6.92
C SER A 36 -27.43 -0.72 -6.54
N CYS A 37 -26.19 -0.23 -6.57
CA CYS A 37 -25.08 -1.11 -6.28
C CYS A 37 -25.11 -1.68 -4.86
N ILE A 38 -25.42 -0.82 -3.88
CA ILE A 38 -25.63 -1.20 -2.49
C ILE A 38 -26.75 -2.26 -2.37
N GLN A 39 -27.88 -2.08 -3.08
CA GLN A 39 -28.97 -3.06 -3.07
C GLN A 39 -28.58 -4.41 -3.65
N GLN A 40 -27.69 -4.44 -4.66
CA GLN A 40 -27.15 -5.68 -5.21
C GLN A 40 -26.24 -6.37 -4.20
N LEU A 41 -25.36 -5.62 -3.53
CA LEU A 41 -24.42 -6.15 -2.53
C LEU A 41 -25.12 -6.64 -1.26
N ASP A 42 -26.14 -5.94 -0.76
CA ASP A 42 -26.90 -6.33 0.45
C ASP A 42 -27.59 -7.70 0.31
N ARG A 43 -27.76 -8.20 -0.92
CA ARG A 43 -28.31 -9.53 -1.19
C ARG A 43 -27.27 -10.65 -1.18
N ILE A 44 -25.98 -10.30 -1.14
CA ILE A 44 -24.87 -11.26 -1.14
C ILE A 44 -24.45 -11.51 0.31
N PRO A 45 -24.61 -12.74 0.84
CA PRO A 45 -24.16 -13.07 2.18
C PRO A 45 -22.67 -12.78 2.37
N GLY A 46 -22.33 -12.03 3.42
CA GLY A 46 -20.94 -11.66 3.74
C GLY A 46 -20.41 -10.43 3.00
N ALA A 47 -21.16 -9.85 2.06
CA ALA A 47 -20.77 -8.57 1.46
C ALA A 47 -20.79 -7.42 2.47
N THR A 48 -19.95 -6.42 2.21
CA THR A 48 -19.86 -5.19 3.00
C THR A 48 -20.19 -3.99 2.12
N THR A 49 -21.14 -3.17 2.58
CA THR A 49 -21.52 -1.92 1.91
C THR A 49 -21.02 -0.68 2.64
N LYS A 50 -20.38 -0.86 3.81
CA LYS A 50 -19.87 0.22 4.68
C LYS A 50 -19.01 1.25 3.94
N TRP A 51 -18.21 0.80 2.99
CA TRP A 51 -17.22 1.61 2.29
C TRP A 51 -17.60 1.91 0.84
N VAL A 52 -18.77 1.48 0.40
CA VAL A 52 -19.25 1.68 -0.96
C VAL A 52 -19.92 3.05 -1.04
N ASP A 53 -19.49 3.85 -2.01
CA ASP A 53 -20.14 5.12 -2.33
C ASP A 53 -21.59 4.87 -2.80
N PRO A 54 -22.60 5.53 -2.20
CA PRO A 54 -23.98 5.45 -2.67
C PRO A 54 -24.17 5.82 -4.14
N ASP A 55 -23.29 6.63 -4.71
CA ASP A 55 -23.34 7.05 -6.12
C ASP A 55 -22.68 6.04 -7.07
N THR A 56 -22.11 4.95 -6.56
CA THR A 56 -21.49 3.92 -7.40
C THR A 56 -22.50 3.32 -8.38
N PRO A 57 -22.17 3.28 -9.69
CA PRO A 57 -23.10 2.81 -10.69
C PRO A 57 -23.44 1.32 -10.49
N PRO A 58 -24.69 0.89 -10.74
CA PRO A 58 -25.11 -0.51 -10.64
C PRO A 58 -24.26 -1.52 -11.42
N THR A 59 -23.55 -1.07 -12.46
CA THR A 59 -22.67 -1.90 -13.29
C THR A 59 -21.31 -2.18 -12.66
N ALA A 60 -20.93 -1.44 -11.60
CA ALA A 60 -19.63 -1.53 -10.95
C ALA A 60 -19.64 -2.36 -9.65
N CYS A 61 -20.69 -3.14 -9.39
CA CYS A 61 -20.80 -3.91 -8.14
C CYS A 61 -19.98 -5.19 -8.12
N ALA A 62 -19.53 -5.63 -9.30
CA ALA A 62 -18.70 -6.80 -9.45
C ALA A 62 -17.81 -6.64 -10.69
N VAL A 63 -16.69 -7.35 -10.69
CA VAL A 63 -15.75 -7.42 -11.81
C VAL A 63 -15.39 -8.88 -12.06
N GLN A 64 -15.10 -9.22 -13.32
CA GLN A 64 -14.58 -10.53 -13.69
C GLN A 64 -13.07 -10.43 -13.86
N MET A 65 -12.33 -11.27 -13.15
CA MET A 65 -10.86 -11.27 -13.16
C MET A 65 -10.32 -12.64 -13.58
N CYS A 66 -9.23 -12.65 -14.35
CA CYS A 66 -8.56 -13.87 -14.79
C CYS A 66 -7.92 -14.62 -13.61
N THR A 67 -8.17 -15.93 -13.48
CA THR A 67 -7.69 -16.73 -12.33
C THR A 67 -6.46 -17.58 -12.62
N ASP A 68 -6.13 -17.82 -13.89
CA ASP A 68 -4.99 -18.64 -14.30
C ASP A 68 -3.92 -17.81 -15.03
N ASN A 69 -2.93 -18.50 -15.59
CA ASN A 69 -1.84 -17.90 -16.36
C ASN A 69 -2.14 -17.89 -17.87
N SER A 70 -3.40 -18.08 -18.28
CA SER A 70 -3.83 -18.13 -19.69
C SER A 70 -4.08 -16.72 -20.24
N TYR A 71 -3.13 -15.81 -20.04
CA TYR A 71 -3.29 -14.36 -20.29
C TYR A 71 -3.65 -13.99 -21.73
N ASP A 72 -3.21 -14.78 -22.71
CA ASP A 72 -3.46 -14.52 -24.14
C ASP A 72 -4.92 -14.80 -24.56
N VAL A 73 -5.66 -15.59 -23.76
CA VAL A 73 -7.04 -16.00 -24.02
C VAL A 73 -8.01 -15.54 -22.92
N CYS A 74 -7.50 -14.92 -21.86
CA CYS A 74 -8.29 -14.34 -20.80
C CYS A 74 -8.38 -12.82 -20.94
N SER A 75 -9.56 -12.32 -21.30
CA SER A 75 -9.85 -10.89 -21.31
C SER A 75 -10.99 -10.58 -20.34
N PRO A 76 -10.78 -9.73 -19.32
CA PRO A 76 -11.84 -9.25 -18.42
C PRO A 76 -12.99 -8.55 -19.14
N THR A 77 -12.76 -8.11 -20.38
CA THR A 77 -13.70 -7.32 -21.19
C THR A 77 -14.30 -8.11 -22.35
N ASP A 78 -13.88 -9.36 -22.59
CA ASP A 78 -14.42 -10.22 -23.66
C ASP A 78 -15.41 -11.25 -23.09
N PRO A 79 -16.72 -11.13 -23.36
CA PRO A 79 -17.70 -12.12 -22.95
C PRO A 79 -17.56 -13.49 -23.64
N ALA A 80 -16.72 -13.60 -24.68
CA ALA A 80 -16.37 -14.87 -25.34
C ALA A 80 -15.13 -15.57 -24.73
N ALA A 81 -14.50 -14.99 -23.70
CA ALA A 81 -13.36 -15.59 -23.03
C ALA A 81 -13.73 -16.96 -22.44
N THR A 82 -13.03 -18.02 -22.87
CA THR A 82 -13.22 -19.39 -22.36
C THR A 82 -12.32 -19.69 -21.15
N ALA A 83 -11.45 -18.75 -20.78
CA ALA A 83 -10.51 -18.89 -19.68
C ALA A 83 -11.21 -18.78 -18.31
N PRO A 84 -10.75 -19.49 -17.27
CA PRO A 84 -11.28 -19.40 -15.92
C PRO A 84 -11.22 -17.97 -15.35
N GLN A 85 -12.39 -17.40 -15.07
CA GLN A 85 -12.54 -16.10 -14.41
C GLN A 85 -13.14 -16.29 -13.00
N THR A 86 -12.75 -15.40 -12.09
CA THR A 86 -13.41 -15.23 -10.80
C THR A 86 -14.21 -13.95 -10.80
N ARG A 87 -15.42 -14.03 -10.26
CA ARG A 87 -16.25 -12.86 -10.02
C ARG A 87 -15.89 -12.28 -8.66
N MET A 88 -15.25 -11.12 -8.65
CA MET A 88 -15.02 -10.35 -7.43
C MET A 88 -16.16 -9.35 -7.22
N GLN A 89 -16.47 -9.04 -5.97
CA GLN A 89 -17.49 -8.07 -5.60
C GLN A 89 -16.85 -6.78 -5.07
N LEU A 90 -17.53 -5.65 -5.28
CA LEU A 90 -17.09 -4.36 -4.77
C LEU A 90 -17.15 -4.32 -3.25
N VAL A 91 -16.09 -3.84 -2.61
CA VAL A 91 -15.97 -3.70 -1.14
C VAL A 91 -15.63 -2.28 -0.68
N PHE A 92 -15.15 -1.42 -1.59
CA PHE A 92 -14.91 0.00 -1.36
C PHE A 92 -15.06 0.76 -2.68
N SER A 93 -15.62 1.96 -2.60
CA SER A 93 -15.59 2.93 -3.70
C SER A 93 -15.67 4.37 -3.21
N ASP A 94 -15.18 5.27 -4.05
CA ASP A 94 -15.44 6.70 -4.00
C ASP A 94 -15.57 7.20 -5.45
N GLU A 95 -16.73 7.77 -5.78
CA GLU A 95 -17.05 8.32 -7.11
C GLU A 95 -16.90 9.84 -7.15
N PHE A 96 -16.50 10.47 -6.03
CA PHE A 96 -16.18 11.89 -5.93
C PHE A 96 -17.28 12.87 -6.42
N ASN A 97 -18.53 12.42 -6.48
CA ASN A 97 -19.65 13.17 -7.04
C ASN A 97 -20.15 14.34 -6.16
N SER A 98 -19.80 14.34 -4.87
CA SER A 98 -20.14 15.44 -3.95
C SER A 98 -19.22 16.64 -4.18
N PRO A 99 -19.66 17.77 -4.77
CA PRO A 99 -18.78 18.87 -5.16
C PRO A 99 -18.27 19.69 -3.95
N GLY A 100 -17.06 20.23 -4.06
CA GLY A 100 -16.43 21.10 -3.06
C GLY A 100 -16.04 20.38 -1.76
N ARG A 101 -15.92 19.05 -1.79
CA ARG A 101 -15.56 18.21 -0.65
C ARG A 101 -14.14 18.56 -0.19
N LYS A 102 -14.02 18.86 1.11
CA LYS A 102 -12.73 19.11 1.76
C LYS A 102 -12.22 17.80 2.36
N MET A 103 -10.94 17.49 2.14
CA MET A 103 -10.32 16.26 2.63
C MET A 103 -9.23 16.51 3.67
N GLY A 104 -8.95 17.76 4.04
CA GLY A 104 -8.01 18.06 5.12
C GLY A 104 -8.41 17.40 6.44
N VAL A 105 -7.45 17.18 7.34
CA VAL A 105 -7.66 16.50 8.63
C VAL A 105 -8.86 17.05 9.40
N ASP A 106 -9.00 18.38 9.44
CA ASP A 106 -10.08 19.09 10.15
C ASP A 106 -11.47 18.90 9.52
N ALA A 107 -11.54 18.48 8.26
CA ALA A 107 -12.80 18.17 7.58
C ALA A 107 -13.38 16.82 8.00
N ALA A 108 -12.60 15.99 8.71
CA ALA A 108 -13.00 14.67 9.20
C ALA A 108 -13.63 13.76 8.12
N ASP A 109 -13.11 13.85 6.88
CA ASP A 109 -13.56 13.00 5.79
C ASP A 109 -13.40 11.51 6.17
N PRO A 110 -14.42 10.65 5.99
CA PRO A 110 -14.38 9.28 6.48
C PRO A 110 -13.42 8.38 5.70
N ARG A 111 -13.05 8.75 4.47
CA ARG A 111 -12.22 7.92 3.57
C ARG A 111 -10.81 8.48 3.41
N TRP A 112 -10.69 9.80 3.28
CA TRP A 112 -9.45 10.45 2.86
C TRP A 112 -8.90 11.45 3.88
N THR A 113 -7.61 11.66 3.84
CA THR A 113 -6.91 12.74 4.53
C THR A 113 -5.99 13.40 3.53
N ALA A 114 -6.19 14.70 3.28
CA ALA A 114 -5.25 15.53 2.55
C ALA A 114 -4.27 16.18 3.55
N ASP A 115 -2.98 16.01 3.32
CA ASP A 115 -1.92 16.41 4.24
C ASP A 115 -1.38 17.82 3.93
N ASN A 116 -0.84 18.48 4.96
CA ASN A 116 -0.05 19.70 4.81
C ASN A 116 1.43 19.40 5.12
N LEU A 117 2.21 19.04 4.11
CA LEU A 117 3.60 18.65 4.28
C LEU A 117 4.47 19.02 3.08
N TRP A 118 5.77 19.18 3.32
CA TRP A 118 6.77 19.18 2.26
C TRP A 118 7.47 17.82 2.21
N TYR A 119 7.43 17.17 1.05
CA TYR A 119 7.88 15.79 0.93
C TYR A 119 9.40 15.70 0.79
N LEU A 120 10.06 15.54 1.93
CA LEU A 120 11.52 15.48 2.02
C LEU A 120 12.12 14.29 1.26
N GLY A 121 11.43 13.14 1.20
CA GLY A 121 11.98 11.90 0.62
C GLY A 121 12.41 12.03 -0.85
N THR A 122 11.78 12.93 -1.59
CA THR A 122 12.05 13.21 -3.00
C THR A 122 12.46 14.66 -3.24
N PHE A 123 12.55 15.51 -2.21
CA PHE A 123 12.81 16.94 -2.38
C PHE A 123 11.87 17.60 -3.38
N ASP A 124 10.58 17.47 -3.11
CA ASP A 124 9.57 18.02 -4.00
C ASP A 124 9.74 19.54 -4.17
N GLU A 125 9.42 20.05 -5.36
CA GLU A 125 9.51 21.48 -5.65
C GLU A 125 8.33 22.25 -5.04
N GLU A 126 7.23 21.54 -4.79
CA GLU A 126 6.00 22.01 -4.19
C GLU A 126 5.84 21.60 -2.73
N VAL A 127 4.99 22.34 -2.01
CA VAL A 127 4.40 21.91 -0.74
C VAL A 127 3.01 21.32 -1.01
N TYR A 128 2.70 20.18 -0.40
CA TYR A 128 1.32 19.67 -0.42
C TYR A 128 0.48 20.44 0.59
N THR A 129 -0.68 20.95 0.16
CA THR A 129 -1.66 21.59 1.05
C THR A 129 -3.06 21.00 0.86
N PRO A 130 -3.87 20.90 1.93
CA PRO A 130 -5.21 20.32 1.84
C PRO A 130 -6.14 21.06 0.88
N GLU A 131 -5.96 22.36 0.67
CA GLU A 131 -6.80 23.19 -0.21
C GLU A 131 -6.57 22.90 -1.70
N GLN A 132 -5.46 22.25 -2.06
CA GLN A 132 -5.21 21.82 -3.44
C GLN A 132 -5.97 20.53 -3.80
N VAL A 133 -6.64 19.89 -2.84
CA VAL A 133 -7.47 18.70 -3.05
C VAL A 133 -8.94 19.08 -2.85
N THR A 134 -9.74 18.97 -3.91
CA THR A 134 -11.18 19.22 -3.88
C THR A 134 -11.90 18.27 -4.83
N THR A 135 -13.22 18.29 -4.82
CA THR A 135 -14.04 17.58 -5.81
C THR A 135 -14.80 18.56 -6.68
N THR A 136 -14.79 18.35 -7.98
CA THR A 136 -15.54 19.17 -8.94
C THR A 136 -15.77 18.39 -10.22
N GLY A 137 -16.95 18.59 -10.84
CA GLY A 137 -17.29 17.91 -12.10
C GLY A 137 -17.35 16.38 -12.02
N GLY A 138 -17.67 15.82 -10.85
CA GLY A 138 -17.73 14.37 -10.64
C GLY A 138 -16.38 13.70 -10.39
N ALA A 139 -15.31 14.47 -10.14
CA ALA A 139 -13.97 13.93 -9.92
C ALA A 139 -13.31 14.60 -8.70
N ALA A 140 -12.41 13.87 -8.03
CA ALA A 140 -11.38 14.52 -7.21
C ALA A 140 -10.36 15.19 -8.13
N VAL A 141 -9.97 16.42 -7.79
CA VAL A 141 -9.04 17.23 -8.55
C VAL A 141 -7.93 17.69 -7.62
N ILE A 142 -6.71 17.26 -7.94
CA ILE A 142 -5.48 17.80 -7.35
C ILE A 142 -4.97 18.91 -8.26
N THR A 143 -4.92 20.14 -7.74
CA THR A 143 -4.40 21.28 -8.50
C THR A 143 -2.97 21.57 -8.07
N MET A 144 -2.09 21.74 -9.06
CA MET A 144 -0.76 22.28 -8.84
C MET A 144 -0.71 23.71 -9.37
N ASP A 145 -0.24 24.65 -8.54
CA ASP A 145 -0.28 26.07 -8.86
C ASP A 145 0.95 26.82 -8.33
N ARG A 146 1.20 28.00 -8.91
CA ARG A 146 2.18 28.96 -8.41
C ARG A 146 1.62 29.69 -7.21
N GLY A 147 2.38 29.76 -6.13
CA GLY A 147 2.03 30.50 -4.93
C GLY A 147 2.76 29.94 -3.73
N GLN A 148 3.21 30.84 -2.85
CA GLN A 148 3.93 30.43 -1.66
C GLN A 148 3.05 29.56 -0.76
N ALA A 149 3.60 28.42 -0.35
CA ALA A 149 3.01 27.52 0.62
C ALA A 149 4.08 27.04 1.60
N THR A 150 3.66 26.79 2.84
CA THR A 150 4.54 26.32 3.91
C THR A 150 4.02 24.99 4.42
N GLY A 151 4.86 23.96 4.34
CA GLY A 151 4.55 22.61 4.78
C GLY A 151 5.47 22.17 5.91
N LEU A 152 4.96 21.26 6.73
CA LEU A 152 5.74 20.60 7.77
C LEU A 152 6.66 19.54 7.17
N VAL A 153 7.78 19.30 7.83
CA VAL A 153 8.75 18.27 7.50
C VAL A 153 9.06 17.47 8.75
N GLN A 154 9.11 16.14 8.64
CA GLN A 154 9.64 15.28 9.69
C GLN A 154 10.83 14.48 9.16
N HIS A 155 11.96 14.57 9.84
CA HIS A 155 13.13 13.74 9.57
C HIS A 155 13.10 12.44 10.37
N ALA A 156 13.92 11.46 9.94
CA ALA A 156 13.99 10.13 10.53
C ALA A 156 14.36 10.12 12.03
N ASN A 157 15.11 11.13 12.49
CA ASN A 157 15.48 11.29 13.91
C ASN A 157 14.39 11.99 14.76
N GLY A 158 13.23 12.29 14.18
CA GLY A 158 12.13 12.99 14.84
C GLY A 158 12.21 14.51 14.82
N THR A 159 13.26 15.11 14.25
CA THR A 159 13.33 16.57 14.07
C THR A 159 12.23 17.05 13.12
N ILE A 160 11.54 18.13 13.49
CA ILE A 160 10.45 18.74 12.72
C ILE A 160 10.77 20.21 12.44
N TRP A 161 10.52 20.67 11.22
CA TRP A 161 10.64 22.07 10.81
C TRP A 161 9.69 22.41 9.67
N ASN A 162 9.58 23.70 9.35
CA ASN A 162 8.76 24.18 8.24
C ASN A 162 9.64 24.46 7.01
N VAL A 163 9.12 24.14 5.83
CA VAL A 163 9.71 24.52 4.54
C VAL A 163 8.68 25.33 3.75
N THR A 164 9.13 26.45 3.19
CA THR A 164 8.33 27.28 2.28
C THR A 164 8.81 27.07 0.85
N LYS A 165 7.88 26.80 -0.07
CA LYS A 165 8.11 26.65 -1.51
C LYS A 165 7.23 27.60 -2.30
N GLU A 166 7.58 27.82 -3.57
CA GLU A 166 6.86 28.70 -4.49
C GLU A 166 5.73 27.99 -5.27
N TYR A 167 5.64 26.67 -5.11
CA TYR A 167 4.62 25.84 -5.72
C TYR A 167 3.86 25.10 -4.62
N LYS A 168 2.59 24.85 -4.91
CA LYS A 168 1.72 24.07 -4.05
C LYS A 168 0.98 23.03 -4.87
N SER A 169 0.74 21.88 -4.26
CA SER A 169 -0.05 20.79 -4.86
C SER A 169 -0.82 20.04 -3.77
N GLY A 170 -1.40 18.89 -4.07
CA GLY A 170 -2.11 18.05 -3.10
C GLY A 170 -1.57 16.64 -3.00
N PHE A 171 -1.67 16.10 -1.79
CA PHE A 171 -1.39 14.73 -1.41
C PHE A 171 -2.55 14.29 -0.53
N PHE A 172 -3.25 13.21 -0.89
CA PHE A 172 -4.28 12.64 -0.03
C PHE A 172 -4.25 11.13 -0.03
N SER A 173 -4.61 10.56 1.12
CA SER A 173 -4.54 9.11 1.33
C SER A 173 -5.63 8.59 2.24
N SER A 174 -5.86 7.28 2.21
CA SER A 174 -6.76 6.60 3.14
C SER A 174 -6.05 6.08 4.40
N TRP A 175 -4.83 6.58 4.67
CA TRP A 175 -3.95 6.09 5.75
C TRP A 175 -4.69 5.99 7.08
N ASN A 176 -4.60 4.82 7.71
CA ASN A 176 -5.23 4.46 8.99
C ASN A 176 -6.78 4.68 9.05
N LYS A 177 -7.45 4.98 7.93
CA LYS A 177 -8.91 5.07 7.80
C LYS A 177 -9.46 3.85 7.07
N PHE A 178 -8.97 3.64 5.85
CA PHE A 178 -9.30 2.49 5.02
C PHE A 178 -8.01 1.85 4.50
N CYS A 179 -7.89 0.55 4.74
CA CYS A 179 -6.84 -0.28 4.19
C CYS A 179 -7.46 -1.60 3.74
N TYR A 180 -6.74 -2.34 2.92
CA TYR A 180 -7.17 -3.65 2.45
C TYR A 180 -5.97 -4.55 2.18
N THR A 181 -6.22 -5.85 2.13
CA THR A 181 -5.20 -6.86 1.83
C THR A 181 -5.66 -7.70 0.65
N GLY A 182 -5.05 -7.48 -0.52
CA GLY A 182 -5.36 -8.18 -1.75
C GLY A 182 -6.69 -7.82 -2.41
N GLY A 183 -6.90 -8.31 -3.63
CA GLY A 183 -8.04 -8.00 -4.48
C GLY A 183 -7.66 -7.19 -5.71
N TYR A 184 -8.69 -6.74 -6.44
CA TYR A 184 -8.54 -5.88 -7.61
C TYR A 184 -8.93 -4.45 -7.28
N ILE A 185 -8.01 -3.50 -7.40
CA ILE A 185 -8.31 -2.06 -7.31
C ILE A 185 -8.18 -1.42 -8.69
N GLU A 186 -9.06 -0.47 -9.01
CA GLU A 186 -8.96 0.37 -10.20
C GLU A 186 -9.30 1.83 -9.88
N ALA A 187 -8.72 2.74 -10.64
CA ALA A 187 -9.09 4.16 -10.64
C ALA A 187 -9.15 4.72 -12.06
N GLY A 188 -10.10 5.64 -12.30
CA GLY A 188 -10.19 6.41 -13.55
C GLY A 188 -9.40 7.70 -13.43
N LEU A 189 -8.35 7.88 -14.23
CA LEU A 189 -7.35 8.95 -14.05
C LEU A 189 -7.18 9.76 -15.34
N GLN A 190 -7.12 11.10 -15.20
CA GLN A 190 -6.73 12.03 -16.27
C GLN A 190 -5.48 12.79 -15.81
N PHE A 191 -4.40 12.69 -16.59
CA PHE A 191 -3.12 13.29 -16.25
C PHE A 191 -3.07 14.81 -16.50
N PRO A 192 -2.25 15.55 -15.72
CA PRO A 192 -2.07 16.99 -15.85
C PRO A 192 -1.10 17.34 -16.99
N GLY A 193 -1.25 18.54 -17.54
CA GLY A 193 -0.32 19.06 -18.55
C GLY A 193 -0.48 18.38 -19.89
N ASP A 194 0.65 17.99 -20.49
CA ASP A 194 0.73 17.36 -21.81
C ASP A 194 1.82 16.27 -21.83
N ASP A 195 1.93 15.60 -22.97
CA ASP A 195 2.82 14.46 -23.16
C ASP A 195 4.26 14.83 -23.54
N TYR A 196 4.62 16.13 -23.57
CA TYR A 196 5.91 16.59 -24.11
C TYR A 196 6.70 17.55 -23.20
N ILE A 197 6.09 18.13 -22.16
CA ILE A 197 6.78 18.97 -21.17
C ILE A 197 7.12 18.16 -19.92
N SER A 198 8.41 18.12 -19.58
CA SER A 198 8.93 17.38 -18.43
C SER A 198 8.70 18.12 -17.11
N GLY A 199 8.30 17.38 -16.08
CA GLY A 199 8.35 17.85 -14.68
C GLY A 199 7.18 17.40 -13.82
N PHE A 200 5.96 17.36 -14.38
CA PHE A 200 4.79 16.84 -13.68
C PHE A 200 4.90 15.35 -13.39
N TRP A 201 4.57 14.97 -12.15
CA TRP A 201 4.64 13.61 -11.64
C TRP A 201 3.38 13.28 -10.82
N PRO A 202 2.22 13.00 -11.46
CA PRO A 202 1.07 12.44 -10.76
C PRO A 202 1.31 10.97 -10.41
N ALA A 203 0.79 10.55 -9.26
CA ALA A 203 0.91 9.17 -8.81
C ALA A 203 -0.40 8.61 -8.23
N PHE A 204 -0.54 7.28 -8.34
CA PHE A 204 -1.56 6.45 -7.71
C PHE A 204 -0.90 5.17 -7.24
N TRP A 205 -0.85 4.97 -5.93
CA TRP A 205 0.00 3.96 -5.31
C TRP A 205 -0.54 3.53 -3.95
N LEU A 206 0.05 2.45 -3.43
CA LEU A 206 -0.29 1.84 -2.15
C LEU A 206 0.95 1.78 -1.28
N MET A 207 0.76 1.92 0.04
CA MET A 207 1.81 1.65 1.02
C MET A 207 1.25 0.82 2.18
N GLY A 208 2.09 -0.06 2.77
CA GLY A 208 1.75 -0.79 3.99
C GLY A 208 1.50 0.15 5.17
N ASN A 209 0.44 -0.09 5.96
CA ASN A 209 -0.07 0.84 6.97
C ASN A 209 0.92 1.20 8.10
N LEU A 210 1.99 0.42 8.29
CA LEU A 210 3.07 0.74 9.24
C LEU A 210 3.93 1.94 8.80
N GLY A 211 3.88 2.37 7.54
CA GLY A 211 4.49 3.59 7.06
C GLY A 211 3.46 4.70 6.86
N ARG A 212 3.86 5.96 7.12
CA ARG A 212 3.13 7.16 6.70
C ARG A 212 4.07 7.99 5.80
N PRO A 213 3.86 8.02 4.48
CA PRO A 213 4.75 8.70 3.55
C PRO A 213 4.78 10.21 3.83
N GLY A 214 5.94 10.84 3.65
CA GLY A 214 6.22 12.21 4.09
C GLY A 214 6.63 12.35 5.56
N TYR A 215 6.46 11.29 6.38
CA TYR A 215 6.86 11.25 7.79
C TYR A 215 8.01 10.26 7.96
N LEU A 216 9.25 10.72 7.72
CA LEU A 216 10.40 9.83 7.60
C LEU A 216 10.67 8.99 8.86
N GLY A 217 10.25 9.46 10.04
CA GLY A 217 10.35 8.68 11.28
C GLY A 217 9.55 7.37 11.25
N THR A 218 8.50 7.30 10.42
CA THR A 218 7.65 6.12 10.27
C THR A 218 8.14 5.18 9.17
N THR A 219 8.85 5.70 8.16
CA THR A 219 9.29 4.92 6.99
C THR A 219 10.72 4.41 7.14
N THR A 220 11.58 5.06 7.92
CA THR A 220 12.95 4.59 8.15
C THR A 220 12.96 3.22 8.84
N GLY A 221 13.59 2.24 8.20
CA GLY A 221 13.62 0.86 8.70
C GLY A 221 12.33 0.07 8.46
N MET A 222 11.26 0.70 7.96
CA MET A 222 9.99 0.03 7.61
C MET A 222 9.82 -0.10 6.10
N TRP A 223 10.07 0.97 5.36
CA TRP A 223 10.01 0.99 3.91
C TRP A 223 11.39 0.66 3.32
N PRO A 224 11.48 -0.16 2.25
CA PRO A 224 10.41 -0.90 1.58
C PRO A 224 10.35 -2.38 2.02
N TYR A 225 10.70 -2.71 3.26
CA TYR A 225 11.03 -4.08 3.65
C TYR A 225 9.86 -5.08 3.59
N THR A 226 10.17 -6.30 3.12
CA THR A 226 9.22 -7.42 3.03
C THR A 226 9.73 -8.75 3.58
N TYR A 227 10.93 -8.79 4.19
CA TYR A 227 11.49 -10.04 4.72
C TYR A 227 10.68 -10.54 5.92
N SER A 228 10.46 -11.86 5.98
CA SER A 228 9.70 -12.50 7.06
C SER A 228 10.34 -13.83 7.52
N SER A 229 11.66 -13.93 7.44
CA SER A 229 12.46 -15.05 7.93
C SER A 229 13.64 -14.56 8.77
N CYS A 230 14.13 -15.39 9.70
CA CYS A 230 15.34 -15.09 10.47
C CYS A 230 16.52 -15.96 10.03
N GLY A 231 17.73 -15.37 9.94
CA GLY A 231 18.96 -16.11 9.66
C GLY A 231 19.54 -15.85 8.27
N GLY A 232 19.37 -14.63 7.73
CA GLY A 232 19.96 -14.23 6.46
C GLY A 232 21.49 -14.10 6.54
N ASP A 233 22.21 -15.19 6.28
CA ASP A 233 23.61 -15.41 6.70
C ASP A 233 24.70 -14.41 6.22
N LEU A 234 24.50 -13.43 5.33
CA LEU A 234 25.65 -12.59 4.88
C LEU A 234 25.41 -11.09 4.61
N SER A 235 24.28 -10.49 5.00
CA SER A 235 24.13 -9.01 4.99
C SER A 235 23.63 -8.41 6.30
N GLY A 236 23.21 -9.23 7.26
CA GLY A 236 22.82 -8.78 8.60
C GLY A 236 21.61 -7.85 8.64
N LEU A 237 20.90 -7.58 7.53
CA LEU A 237 19.78 -6.63 7.48
C LEU A 237 18.56 -7.07 8.31
N ASP A 238 18.51 -8.33 8.71
CA ASP A 238 17.55 -8.92 9.66
C ASP A 238 18.10 -9.03 11.10
N GLN A 239 19.38 -8.70 11.32
CA GLN A 239 20.11 -8.87 12.58
C GLN A 239 20.28 -7.52 13.33
N PRO A 240 20.24 -7.52 14.68
CA PRO A 240 20.65 -6.37 15.48
C PRO A 240 22.12 -6.02 15.19
N GLY A 241 22.39 -4.90 14.49
CA GLY A 241 23.74 -4.44 14.15
C GLY A 241 24.07 -4.33 12.66
N ALA A 242 23.11 -4.59 11.76
CA ALA A 242 23.25 -4.18 10.35
C ALA A 242 23.37 -2.66 10.22
N ASN A 243 24.01 -2.21 9.14
CA ASN A 243 24.10 -0.79 8.82
C ASN A 243 22.73 -0.14 8.58
N LYS A 244 21.70 -0.89 8.15
CA LYS A 244 20.29 -0.43 8.00
C LYS A 244 19.32 -1.63 8.05
N PRO A 245 18.86 -2.10 9.23
CA PRO A 245 17.99 -3.27 9.32
C PRO A 245 16.51 -2.94 9.09
N GLN A 246 15.73 -3.96 8.75
CA GLN A 246 14.28 -3.93 8.91
C GLN A 246 13.96 -3.76 10.40
N THR A 247 13.09 -2.80 10.75
CA THR A 247 12.81 -2.45 12.16
C THR A 247 12.07 -3.57 12.89
N ILE A 248 11.14 -4.25 12.21
CA ILE A 248 10.40 -5.39 12.75
C ILE A 248 10.81 -6.63 11.96
N THR A 249 11.84 -7.33 12.41
CA THR A 249 12.35 -8.54 11.73
C THR A 249 11.62 -9.79 12.22
N ALA A 250 11.70 -10.89 11.48
CA ALA A 250 11.21 -12.20 11.95
C ALA A 250 12.10 -12.83 13.04
N CYS A 251 13.28 -12.26 13.31
CA CYS A 251 14.19 -12.81 14.32
C CYS A 251 13.65 -12.69 15.74
N PRO A 252 14.12 -13.55 16.67
CA PRO A 252 13.83 -13.38 18.09
C PRO A 252 14.16 -11.97 18.56
N ASP A 253 13.32 -11.43 19.44
CA ASP A 253 13.51 -10.08 19.97
C ASP A 253 14.86 -9.96 20.72
N PRO A 254 15.66 -8.91 20.48
CA PRO A 254 16.84 -8.66 21.29
C PRO A 254 16.44 -8.36 22.74
N PRO A 255 17.33 -8.59 23.72
CA PRO A 255 17.05 -8.27 25.13
C PRO A 255 16.54 -6.83 25.30
N GLY A 256 15.36 -6.67 25.92
CA GLY A 256 14.74 -5.37 26.17
C GLY A 256 13.74 -4.90 25.10
N PHE A 257 13.69 -5.56 23.95
CA PHE A 257 12.58 -5.42 23.01
C PHE A 257 11.55 -6.52 23.28
N ASP A 258 10.28 -6.14 23.24
CA ASP A 258 9.16 -7.06 23.37
C ASP A 258 8.10 -6.57 22.40
N ARG A 259 8.06 -7.18 21.21
CA ARG A 259 7.15 -6.75 20.15
C ARG A 259 5.69 -7.02 20.50
N THR A 260 5.44 -7.98 21.39
CA THR A 260 4.09 -8.43 21.73
C THR A 260 3.32 -7.37 22.51
N LYS A 261 4.04 -6.46 23.21
CA LYS A 261 3.45 -5.27 23.83
C LYS A 261 2.83 -4.30 22.80
N TYR A 262 3.23 -4.39 21.53
CA TYR A 262 2.70 -3.62 20.41
C TYR A 262 1.68 -4.41 19.57
N GLY A 263 1.27 -5.60 20.04
CA GLY A 263 0.37 -6.48 19.31
C GLY A 263 1.02 -7.20 18.11
N LEU A 264 2.32 -7.02 17.89
CA LEU A 264 3.04 -7.65 16.78
C LEU A 264 3.25 -9.15 17.02
N LEU A 265 3.29 -9.92 15.92
CA LEU A 265 3.50 -11.36 15.95
C LEU A 265 5.02 -11.70 15.90
N PRO A 266 5.56 -12.49 16.84
CA PRO A 266 6.88 -13.11 16.75
C PRO A 266 7.02 -14.01 15.53
N GLY A 267 8.24 -14.09 14.99
CA GLY A 267 8.52 -14.87 13.79
C GLY A 267 8.00 -14.23 12.50
N VAL A 268 7.29 -13.11 12.58
CA VAL A 268 6.77 -12.39 11.42
C VAL A 268 7.53 -11.08 11.27
N GLY A 269 8.30 -10.98 10.20
CA GLY A 269 8.90 -9.72 9.78
C GLY A 269 7.85 -8.84 9.11
N ARG A 270 7.86 -7.55 9.46
CA ARG A 270 6.89 -6.54 9.05
C ARG A 270 7.58 -5.33 8.43
N GLY A 271 6.86 -4.59 7.60
CA GLY A 271 7.38 -3.38 6.95
C GLY A 271 6.30 -2.52 6.33
N ALA A 272 6.71 -1.61 5.47
CA ALA A 272 5.83 -0.75 4.69
C ALA A 272 6.20 -0.91 3.20
N PRO A 273 5.85 -2.04 2.56
CA PRO A 273 6.06 -2.20 1.12
C PRO A 273 5.26 -1.16 0.34
N GLU A 274 5.66 -0.93 -0.92
CA GLU A 274 5.03 0.02 -1.83
C GLU A 274 4.71 -0.65 -3.16
N ILE A 275 3.50 -0.38 -3.66
CA ILE A 275 3.03 -0.83 -4.97
C ILE A 275 2.53 0.39 -5.73
N ASP A 276 3.17 0.69 -6.84
CA ASP A 276 2.87 1.84 -7.68
C ASP A 276 2.09 1.39 -8.91
N MET A 277 0.84 1.85 -9.05
CA MET A 277 0.04 1.65 -10.25
C MET A 277 0.33 2.75 -11.28
N VAL A 278 0.54 3.97 -10.77
CA VAL A 278 0.92 5.12 -11.57
C VAL A 278 2.07 5.88 -10.93
N GLU A 279 3.14 6.04 -11.69
CA GLU A 279 4.14 7.09 -11.57
C GLU A 279 4.40 7.63 -12.99
N MET A 280 3.59 8.59 -13.42
CA MET A 280 3.70 9.13 -14.77
C MET A 280 4.79 10.20 -14.83
N LYS A 281 5.59 10.18 -15.88
CA LYS A 281 6.43 11.32 -16.25
C LYS A 281 6.60 11.47 -17.75
N VAL A 282 6.87 12.70 -18.14
CA VAL A 282 7.46 13.04 -19.43
C VAL A 282 8.98 13.19 -19.23
N PRO A 283 9.83 12.51 -20.03
CA PRO A 283 11.27 12.74 -20.01
C PRO A 283 11.63 14.14 -20.54
N PRO A 284 12.77 14.73 -20.14
CA PRO A 284 13.20 16.02 -20.66
C PRO A 284 13.31 16.02 -22.20
N SER A 285 12.71 17.02 -22.83
CA SER A 285 12.80 17.20 -24.29
C SER A 285 14.24 17.40 -24.78
N ILE A 286 14.54 16.92 -25.99
CA ILE A 286 15.88 16.89 -26.61
C ILE A 286 16.24 18.28 -27.16
N ASN A 287 16.42 19.24 -26.26
CA ASN A 287 17.02 20.55 -26.55
C ASN A 287 18.38 20.73 -25.86
N LYS A 288 19.05 19.64 -25.46
CA LYS A 288 20.50 19.64 -25.31
C LYS A 288 21.13 19.53 -26.71
N LYS A 289 22.22 20.28 -26.93
CA LYS A 289 22.83 20.49 -28.26
C LYS A 289 22.98 19.19 -29.05
N THR A 290 22.79 19.29 -30.35
CA THR A 290 22.78 18.17 -31.27
C THR A 290 24.13 17.46 -31.27
N GLY A 291 24.18 16.21 -30.79
CA GLY A 291 25.39 15.37 -30.78
C GLY A 291 25.80 14.76 -29.43
N GLU A 292 25.11 15.04 -28.31
CA GLU A 292 25.37 14.35 -27.04
C GLU A 292 24.59 13.03 -26.93
N GLN A 293 25.27 11.96 -26.50
CA GLN A 293 24.62 10.70 -26.12
C GLN A 293 23.81 10.90 -24.83
N ILE A 294 22.57 10.40 -24.84
CA ILE A 294 21.71 10.34 -23.66
C ILE A 294 22.24 9.24 -22.73
N PRO A 295 22.50 9.50 -21.43
CA PRO A 295 23.06 8.48 -20.53
C PRO A 295 22.15 7.30 -20.16
N LEU A 296 20.92 7.22 -20.68
CA LEU A 296 19.95 6.20 -20.31
C LEU A 296 19.18 5.70 -21.54
N GLY A 297 19.16 4.37 -21.72
CA GLY A 297 18.54 3.64 -22.83
C GLY A 297 17.02 3.73 -22.87
N LEU A 298 16.47 4.93 -23.09
CA LEU A 298 15.06 5.18 -23.37
C LEU A 298 14.86 5.19 -24.90
N PRO A 299 14.22 4.18 -25.52
CA PRO A 299 14.00 4.19 -26.96
C PRO A 299 12.67 4.85 -27.33
N ARG A 300 12.68 6.17 -27.52
CA ARG A 300 12.02 6.93 -28.61
C ARG A 300 12.31 8.41 -28.37
N GLY A 301 12.86 9.08 -29.37
CA GLY A 301 13.52 10.38 -29.26
C GLY A 301 14.96 10.39 -29.78
N GLY A 302 15.59 9.24 -30.04
CA GLY A 302 17.00 9.16 -30.45
C GLY A 302 17.37 9.93 -31.72
N ASP A 303 16.40 10.32 -32.55
CA ASP A 303 16.64 11.21 -33.68
C ASP A 303 16.53 12.69 -33.26
N LYS A 304 17.50 13.47 -33.71
CA LYS A 304 17.49 14.93 -33.62
C LYS A 304 16.14 15.50 -34.11
N GLY A 305 15.35 16.06 -33.18
CA GLY A 305 14.06 16.68 -33.47
C GLY A 305 12.82 15.87 -33.05
N GLN A 306 12.98 14.68 -32.45
CA GLN A 306 11.86 13.92 -31.87
C GLN A 306 11.64 14.23 -30.39
N HIS A 307 10.38 14.25 -29.96
CA HIS A 307 9.99 14.38 -28.55
C HIS A 307 10.00 13.01 -27.87
N PRO A 308 10.49 12.88 -26.63
CA PRO A 308 10.32 11.66 -25.85
C PRO A 308 8.83 11.48 -25.51
N ASN A 309 8.34 10.24 -25.55
CA ASN A 309 6.97 9.94 -25.12
C ASN A 309 6.86 10.00 -23.60
N ALA A 310 5.73 10.51 -23.11
CA ALA A 310 5.28 10.27 -21.75
C ALA A 310 5.24 8.76 -21.46
N PHE A 311 5.52 8.38 -20.21
CA PHE A 311 5.35 7.00 -19.76
C PHE A 311 4.87 6.93 -18.33
N ASN A 312 4.24 5.81 -18.01
CA ASN A 312 3.87 5.42 -16.67
C ASN A 312 4.81 4.32 -16.17
N SER A 313 5.41 4.50 -15.00
CA SER A 313 6.09 3.43 -14.28
C SER A 313 5.10 2.71 -13.38
N MET A 314 5.10 1.38 -13.45
CA MET A 314 4.39 0.50 -12.54
C MET A 314 5.43 -0.29 -11.77
N THR A 315 5.43 -0.15 -10.46
CA THR A 315 6.59 -0.50 -9.64
C THR A 315 6.15 -1.30 -8.42
N LEU A 316 6.98 -2.28 -8.04
CA LEU A 316 6.86 -3.01 -6.79
C LEU A 316 8.15 -2.82 -5.99
N GLN A 317 8.06 -2.24 -4.80
CA GLN A 317 9.21 -1.92 -3.95
C GLN A 317 9.22 -2.79 -2.70
N LEU A 318 10.32 -3.54 -2.48
CA LEU A 318 10.29 -4.74 -1.66
C LEU A 318 11.46 -4.91 -0.67
N GLY A 319 12.31 -3.90 -0.55
CA GLY A 319 13.56 -3.94 0.21
C GLY A 319 14.75 -4.27 -0.70
N PRO A 320 15.98 -4.32 -0.17
CA PRO A 320 17.15 -4.30 -1.03
C PRO A 320 17.54 -5.63 -1.63
N LEU A 321 18.26 -5.48 -2.74
CA LEU A 321 19.10 -6.43 -3.49
C LEU A 321 18.31 -7.43 -4.34
N LEU A 322 18.15 -7.09 -5.62
CA LEU A 322 17.66 -7.96 -6.66
C LEU A 322 18.71 -9.01 -7.00
N PRO A 323 18.27 -10.23 -7.34
CA PRO A 323 19.17 -11.26 -7.83
C PRO A 323 19.92 -10.88 -9.10
N ASN A 324 21.02 -11.57 -9.33
CA ASN A 324 21.65 -11.58 -10.65
C ASN A 324 20.70 -12.27 -11.65
N GLY A 325 20.41 -11.63 -12.78
CA GLY A 325 19.45 -12.14 -13.76
C GLY A 325 18.08 -11.47 -13.73
N THR A 326 17.86 -10.47 -12.88
CA THR A 326 16.77 -9.50 -13.09
C THR A 326 17.11 -8.73 -14.36
N THR A 327 16.60 -9.23 -15.48
CA THR A 327 16.96 -8.76 -16.81
C THR A 327 16.51 -7.31 -16.98
N TRP A 328 17.49 -6.43 -17.15
CA TRP A 328 17.30 -5.14 -17.78
C TRP A 328 16.87 -5.43 -19.22
N ASN A 329 15.60 -5.19 -19.55
CA ASN A 329 15.15 -5.33 -20.92
C ASN A 329 15.27 -3.95 -21.56
N ASP A 330 16.45 -3.68 -22.13
CA ASP A 330 16.68 -2.53 -23.02
C ASP A 330 16.56 -2.98 -24.47
N PRO A 331 15.42 -2.73 -25.13
CA PRO A 331 15.21 -3.06 -26.53
C PRO A 331 16.23 -2.38 -27.46
N ALA A 332 16.83 -1.26 -27.05
CA ALA A 332 17.81 -0.54 -27.88
C ALA A 332 19.21 -1.19 -27.89
N LYS A 333 19.51 -2.10 -26.95
CA LYS A 333 20.77 -2.86 -26.92
C LYS A 333 20.64 -4.29 -27.43
N SER A 334 19.46 -4.68 -27.91
CA SER A 334 19.26 -5.99 -28.53
C SER A 334 20.01 -6.05 -29.87
N THR A 335 21.17 -6.72 -29.86
CA THR A 335 21.93 -7.03 -31.07
C THR A 335 22.03 -8.55 -31.21
N ALA A 336 22.46 -9.04 -32.37
CA ALA A 336 22.79 -10.47 -32.55
C ALA A 336 23.90 -10.96 -31.58
N GLU A 337 24.62 -10.03 -30.94
CA GLU A 337 25.71 -10.28 -29.97
C GLU A 337 25.23 -10.17 -28.51
N TYR A 338 24.11 -9.46 -28.26
CA TYR A 338 23.42 -9.33 -26.97
C TYR A 338 21.91 -9.56 -27.15
N PRO A 339 21.48 -10.82 -27.39
CA PRO A 339 20.06 -11.12 -27.52
C PRO A 339 19.32 -10.77 -26.23
N GLN A 340 18.08 -10.31 -26.37
CA GLN A 340 17.15 -10.16 -25.26
C GLN A 340 17.16 -11.46 -24.45
N GLY A 341 17.54 -11.37 -23.17
CA GLY A 341 17.41 -12.51 -22.28
C GLY A 341 15.92 -12.82 -22.08
N PRO A 342 15.54 -14.08 -21.83
CA PRO A 342 14.19 -14.37 -21.39
C PRO A 342 13.88 -13.53 -20.13
N LEU A 343 12.62 -13.13 -19.96
CA LEU A 343 12.17 -12.60 -18.68
C LEU A 343 12.59 -13.58 -17.58
N GLY A 344 13.06 -13.05 -16.45
CA GLY A 344 13.32 -13.89 -15.28
C GLY A 344 12.06 -14.65 -14.86
N ASP A 345 12.25 -15.82 -14.25
CA ASP A 345 11.13 -16.61 -13.74
C ASP A 345 10.19 -15.77 -12.87
N GLY A 346 8.89 -15.99 -13.01
CA GLY A 346 7.87 -15.26 -12.25
C GLY A 346 7.60 -13.84 -12.72
N ILE A 347 8.25 -13.39 -13.79
CA ILE A 347 7.94 -12.12 -14.46
C ILE A 347 7.24 -12.42 -15.78
N TYR A 348 6.10 -11.79 -16.02
CA TYR A 348 5.36 -11.95 -17.27
C TYR A 348 5.05 -10.60 -17.94
N LEU A 349 5.34 -10.55 -19.24
CA LEU A 349 4.86 -9.53 -20.17
C LEU A 349 4.09 -10.25 -21.29
N PRO A 350 2.92 -9.75 -21.70
CA PRO A 350 2.28 -10.23 -22.91
C PRO A 350 3.20 -10.04 -24.13
N GLN A 351 3.66 -11.11 -24.78
CA GLN A 351 4.52 -11.01 -25.98
C GLN A 351 3.67 -10.87 -27.26
N GLY A 352 3.70 -9.70 -27.89
CA GLY A 352 3.09 -9.46 -29.21
C GLY A 352 2.95 -7.96 -29.54
N PRO A 353 2.88 -7.56 -30.84
CA PRO A 353 2.55 -6.19 -31.20
C PRO A 353 1.13 -5.95 -30.74
N MET A 354 1.07 -4.98 -29.88
CA MET A 354 -0.14 -4.62 -29.25
C MET A 354 -0.99 -3.82 -30.27
N LYS A 355 -2.09 -4.42 -30.78
CA LYS A 355 -2.92 -3.88 -31.90
C LYS A 355 -3.77 -2.67 -31.44
N PRO A 356 -4.39 -1.85 -32.29
CA PRO A 356 -5.28 -0.76 -31.83
C PRO A 356 -6.55 -1.35 -31.17
N GLY A 357 -6.91 -0.95 -29.94
CA GLY A 357 -7.84 -1.77 -29.15
C GLY A 357 -7.18 -3.08 -28.69
N GLN A 358 -5.88 -2.97 -28.43
CA GLN A 358 -4.90 -3.93 -27.93
C GLN A 358 -3.66 -3.08 -27.54
N PRO A 359 -2.69 -3.65 -26.83
CA PRO A 359 -1.91 -2.89 -25.82
C PRO A 359 -0.89 -1.74 -26.33
N LEU A 360 -0.17 -1.07 -25.42
CA LEU A 360 0.83 0.01 -25.58
C LEU A 360 2.20 -0.35 -26.20
N ALA A 361 2.39 -0.21 -27.53
CA ALA A 361 3.71 -0.37 -28.16
C ALA A 361 4.82 0.37 -27.35
N ASN A 362 5.99 -0.26 -27.17
CA ASN A 362 7.17 0.26 -26.42
C ASN A 362 7.11 0.06 -24.89
N MET A 363 6.79 -1.14 -24.43
CA MET A 363 6.92 -1.52 -23.03
C MET A 363 8.32 -2.02 -22.70
N TRP A 364 8.93 -1.50 -21.63
CA TRP A 364 10.28 -1.87 -21.19
C TRP A 364 10.26 -2.23 -19.71
N THR A 365 10.95 -3.30 -19.32
CA THR A 365 11.13 -3.60 -17.89
C THR A 365 12.35 -2.86 -17.37
N HIS A 366 12.16 -2.14 -16.27
CA HIS A 366 13.22 -1.47 -15.55
C HIS A 366 13.33 -2.13 -14.17
N ALA A 367 14.33 -2.99 -14.00
CA ALA A 367 14.76 -3.42 -12.69
C ALA A 367 15.80 -2.41 -12.19
N THR A 368 15.50 -1.68 -11.12
CA THR A 368 16.49 -0.78 -10.52
C THR A 368 17.38 -1.61 -9.61
N TYR A 369 18.41 -2.24 -10.17
CA TYR A 369 19.48 -2.87 -9.39
C TYR A 369 20.65 -1.91 -9.27
N TRP A 370 20.99 -1.50 -8.05
CA TRP A 370 22.14 -0.64 -7.78
C TRP A 370 23.38 -1.48 -7.42
N LYS A 371 24.40 -1.48 -8.28
CA LYS A 371 25.74 -2.03 -7.96
C LYS A 371 26.82 -1.02 -8.34
N GLY A 372 27.17 -0.12 -7.41
CA GLY A 372 28.28 0.85 -7.55
C GLY A 372 28.10 2.11 -6.68
N GLU A 373 28.98 3.10 -6.84
CA GLU A 373 28.68 4.49 -6.45
C GLU A 373 27.73 5.12 -7.48
N PHE A 374 26.74 5.90 -7.01
CA PHE A 374 25.75 6.69 -7.74
C PHE A 374 26.12 7.01 -9.21
N ALA A 375 25.14 6.86 -10.11
CA ALA A 375 25.31 6.94 -11.56
C ALA A 375 26.21 8.13 -11.91
N PRO A 376 27.22 7.99 -12.78
CA PRO A 376 28.12 9.09 -13.13
C PRO A 376 27.27 10.26 -13.69
N GLY A 377 27.00 11.26 -12.86
CA GLY A 377 26.11 12.38 -13.19
C GLY A 377 25.11 12.79 -12.10
N MET A 378 24.69 11.88 -11.22
CA MET A 378 23.77 12.20 -10.10
C MET A 378 24.50 12.84 -8.92
N MET A 379 25.72 12.39 -8.61
CA MET A 379 26.51 12.93 -7.49
C MET A 379 26.82 14.42 -7.61
N PRO A 380 27.20 14.98 -8.77
CA PRO A 380 27.38 16.42 -8.91
C PRO A 380 26.09 17.23 -8.66
N GLN A 381 24.92 16.71 -9.08
CA GLN A 381 23.61 17.36 -8.89
C GLN A 381 23.13 17.25 -7.44
N LEU A 382 23.45 16.16 -6.75
CA LEU A 382 23.12 15.97 -5.34
C LEU A 382 24.10 16.72 -4.42
N LYS A 383 25.37 16.87 -4.82
CA LYS A 383 26.37 17.73 -4.14
C LYS A 383 26.02 19.22 -4.17
N GLN A 384 25.23 19.68 -5.15
CA GLN A 384 24.70 21.05 -5.17
C GLN A 384 23.82 21.38 -3.94
N TYR A 385 23.28 20.37 -3.26
CA TYR A 385 22.49 20.57 -2.03
C TYR A 385 23.33 20.58 -0.74
N GLY A 386 24.67 20.54 -0.86
CA GLY A 386 25.59 21.09 0.13
C GLY A 386 25.84 20.29 1.41
N ASN A 387 25.40 19.04 1.53
CA ASN A 387 25.64 18.26 2.75
C ASN A 387 25.78 16.75 2.48
N GLU A 388 26.98 16.21 2.64
CA GLU A 388 27.30 14.80 2.37
C GLU A 388 26.63 13.82 3.37
N ASP A 389 26.31 14.26 4.60
CA ASP A 389 25.56 13.46 5.58
C ASP A 389 24.10 13.25 5.16
N LEU A 390 23.55 14.24 4.47
CA LEU A 390 22.21 14.23 3.93
C LEU A 390 22.10 13.15 2.81
N LEU A 391 23.12 13.00 1.96
CA LEU A 391 23.12 12.02 0.85
C LEU A 391 22.96 10.56 1.32
N GLN A 392 23.39 10.25 2.55
CA GLN A 392 23.26 8.93 3.15
C GLN A 392 21.93 8.71 3.92
N THR A 393 21.18 9.79 4.18
CA THR A 393 19.97 9.84 5.04
C THR A 393 18.67 10.17 4.30
N ILE A 394 18.71 10.82 3.13
CA ILE A 394 17.54 11.46 2.51
C ILE A 394 16.56 10.51 1.84
N ARG A 395 17.03 9.46 1.17
CA ARG A 395 16.14 8.39 0.71
C ARG A 395 16.34 7.22 1.65
N PRO A 396 15.30 6.77 2.38
CA PRO A 396 15.30 5.46 3.02
C PRO A 396 15.37 4.32 1.98
N GLY A 397 16.25 4.38 0.98
CA GLY A 397 16.21 3.49 -0.17
C GLY A 397 17.44 3.51 -1.10
N ASN A 398 18.25 4.55 -1.16
CA ASN A 398 19.35 4.57 -2.16
C ASN A 398 20.49 3.53 -1.93
N LEU A 399 20.54 2.88 -0.76
CA LEU A 399 21.39 1.72 -0.49
C LEU A 399 20.57 0.45 -0.13
N VAL A 400 19.24 0.60 0.00
CA VAL A 400 18.35 -0.36 0.71
C VAL A 400 17.00 -0.58 -0.01
N GLN A 401 16.73 0.09 -1.12
CA GLN A 401 15.50 -0.02 -1.90
C GLN A 401 15.86 -0.66 -3.22
N ASP A 402 15.29 -1.84 -3.42
CA ASP A 402 15.19 -2.41 -4.75
C ASP A 402 13.73 -2.46 -5.16
N SER A 403 13.55 -2.19 -6.44
CA SER A 403 12.26 -2.13 -7.11
C SER A 403 12.32 -2.95 -8.39
N VAL A 404 11.20 -3.62 -8.66
CA VAL A 404 10.95 -4.22 -9.96
C VAL A 404 9.87 -3.38 -10.62
N SER A 405 10.20 -2.77 -11.76
CA SER A 405 9.28 -1.90 -12.48
C SER A 405 9.14 -2.30 -13.93
N VAL A 406 8.02 -1.87 -14.51
CA VAL A 406 7.81 -1.82 -15.95
C VAL A 406 7.36 -0.42 -16.34
N MET A 407 7.77 0.03 -17.52
CA MET A 407 7.32 1.28 -18.10
C MET A 407 6.36 1.01 -19.24
N ALA A 408 5.23 1.71 -19.21
CA ALA A 408 4.21 1.70 -20.25
C ALA A 408 4.13 3.08 -20.91
N THR A 409 4.16 3.13 -22.24
CA THR A 409 4.05 4.39 -22.98
C THR A 409 2.67 5.00 -22.76
N ILE A 410 2.61 6.32 -22.57
CA ILE A 410 1.38 7.09 -22.41
C ILE A 410 1.17 7.94 -23.66
N THR A 411 -0.05 7.93 -24.18
CA THR A 411 -0.46 8.68 -25.38
C THR A 411 -1.18 9.99 -24.99
N PRO A 412 -1.32 10.94 -25.94
CA PRO A 412 -1.91 12.26 -25.64
C PRO A 412 -3.33 12.24 -25.05
N ASP A 413 -4.12 11.20 -25.34
CA ASP A 413 -5.48 11.04 -24.82
C ASP A 413 -5.54 10.91 -23.29
N PHE A 414 -4.51 10.36 -22.65
CA PHE A 414 -4.42 10.27 -21.17
C PHE A 414 -4.42 11.64 -20.47
N PHE A 415 -4.10 12.72 -21.20
CA PHE A 415 -4.11 14.09 -20.70
C PHE A 415 -5.46 14.79 -20.95
N THR A 416 -6.33 14.22 -21.78
CA THR A 416 -7.61 14.83 -22.20
C THR A 416 -8.86 14.03 -21.83
N SER A 417 -8.71 12.73 -21.52
CA SER A 417 -9.75 11.83 -21.06
C SER A 417 -9.30 10.98 -19.87
N PHE A 418 -10.27 10.40 -19.15
CA PHE A 418 -10.00 9.44 -18.09
C PHE A 418 -9.63 8.08 -18.68
N HIS A 419 -8.58 7.46 -18.14
CA HIS A 419 -8.17 6.09 -18.42
C HIS A 419 -8.15 5.28 -17.14
N LYS A 420 -8.39 3.97 -17.25
CA LYS A 420 -8.45 3.08 -16.11
C LYS A 420 -7.07 2.51 -15.81
N PHE A 421 -6.61 2.67 -14.58
CA PHE A 421 -5.40 2.03 -14.06
C PHE A 421 -5.80 1.06 -12.96
N GLY A 422 -5.42 -0.21 -13.09
CA GLY A 422 -5.84 -1.28 -12.20
C GLY A 422 -4.69 -2.16 -11.71
N LEU A 423 -4.93 -2.83 -10.58
CA LEU A 423 -4.00 -3.73 -9.92
C LEU A 423 -4.76 -4.95 -9.37
N ASP A 424 -4.43 -6.15 -9.84
CA ASP A 424 -4.85 -7.41 -9.21
C ASP A 424 -3.70 -7.92 -8.34
N TRP A 425 -3.90 -7.85 -7.03
CA TRP A 425 -2.91 -8.23 -6.03
C TRP A 425 -3.41 -9.42 -5.23
N LYS A 426 -2.66 -10.52 -5.29
CA LYS A 426 -2.87 -11.70 -4.44
C LYS A 426 -1.72 -11.82 -3.44
N PRO A 427 -1.95 -11.49 -2.15
CA PRO A 427 -0.92 -11.49 -1.11
C PRO A 427 -0.10 -12.78 -1.08
N GLY A 428 1.23 -12.66 -1.08
CA GLY A 428 2.15 -13.79 -1.10
C GLY A 428 2.26 -14.55 -2.44
N GLU A 429 1.46 -14.23 -3.45
CA GLU A 429 1.40 -14.97 -4.71
C GLU A 429 1.78 -14.11 -5.92
N TYR A 430 1.09 -13.01 -6.19
CA TYR A 430 1.39 -12.14 -7.34
C TYR A 430 0.87 -10.71 -7.21
N VAL A 431 1.36 -9.84 -8.10
CA VAL A 431 0.83 -8.52 -8.42
C VAL A 431 0.75 -8.38 -9.94
N ARG A 432 -0.39 -7.93 -10.46
CA ARG A 432 -0.67 -7.75 -11.89
C ARG A 432 -1.21 -6.34 -12.15
N TRP A 433 -0.65 -5.64 -13.12
CA TRP A 433 -1.07 -4.30 -13.49
C TRP A 433 -1.90 -4.28 -14.75
N TYR A 434 -2.89 -3.39 -14.79
CA TYR A 434 -3.81 -3.23 -15.90
C TYR A 434 -3.90 -1.76 -16.32
N ILE A 435 -3.99 -1.53 -17.63
CA ILE A 435 -4.36 -0.23 -18.21
C ILE A 435 -5.54 -0.48 -19.14
N ASP A 436 -6.64 0.24 -18.94
CA ASP A 436 -7.90 0.10 -19.68
C ASP A 436 -8.43 -1.34 -19.74
N GLY A 437 -8.21 -2.09 -18.66
CA GLY A 437 -8.62 -3.50 -18.53
C GLY A 437 -7.70 -4.51 -19.21
N PHE A 438 -6.66 -4.06 -19.90
CA PHE A 438 -5.64 -4.93 -20.48
C PHE A 438 -4.54 -5.22 -19.47
N LEU A 439 -4.16 -6.49 -19.31
CA LEU A 439 -2.99 -6.86 -18.52
C LEU A 439 -1.74 -6.28 -19.18
N VAL A 440 -0.93 -5.59 -18.38
CA VAL A 440 0.30 -4.93 -18.80
C VAL A 440 1.49 -5.73 -18.30
N TYR A 441 1.47 -6.13 -17.02
CA TYR A 441 2.63 -6.71 -16.37
C TYR A 441 2.23 -7.58 -15.18
N GLU A 442 2.99 -8.63 -14.91
CA GLU A 442 2.89 -9.43 -13.69
C GLU A 442 4.26 -9.65 -13.06
N ILE A 443 4.28 -9.57 -11.73
CA ILE A 443 5.31 -10.15 -10.87
C ILE A 443 4.65 -11.16 -9.95
N ASN A 444 5.13 -12.40 -9.93
CA ASN A 444 4.72 -13.40 -8.95
C ASN A 444 5.86 -13.80 -8.01
N LYS A 445 5.53 -14.59 -6.98
CA LYS A 445 6.45 -14.98 -5.91
C LYS A 445 7.76 -15.62 -6.41
N GLU A 446 7.75 -16.29 -7.57
CA GLU A 446 8.96 -16.90 -8.13
C GLU A 446 10.01 -15.86 -8.51
N ALA A 447 9.59 -14.64 -8.87
CA ALA A 447 10.49 -13.52 -9.14
C ALA A 447 11.21 -13.02 -7.87
N LEU A 448 10.67 -13.31 -6.70
CA LEU A 448 11.10 -12.79 -5.40
C LEU A 448 11.80 -13.84 -4.52
N ARG A 449 11.98 -15.06 -5.02
CA ARG A 449 12.69 -16.14 -4.33
C ARG A 449 14.12 -15.76 -3.95
N ALA A 450 14.67 -16.46 -2.97
CA ALA A 450 16.09 -16.31 -2.61
C ALA A 450 17.00 -16.70 -3.80
N GLN A 451 18.06 -15.94 -4.03
CA GLN A 451 19.03 -16.21 -5.09
C GLN A 451 20.44 -15.77 -4.69
N THR A 452 21.45 -16.56 -5.11
CA THR A 452 22.88 -16.27 -4.90
C THR A 452 23.55 -15.96 -6.22
N ASN A 453 24.29 -14.84 -6.31
CA ASN A 453 25.01 -14.47 -7.52
C ASN A 453 26.39 -15.15 -7.62
N SER A 454 27.07 -14.92 -8.75
CA SER A 454 28.40 -15.48 -9.04
C SER A 454 29.52 -15.02 -8.11
N THR A 455 29.31 -13.95 -7.34
CA THR A 455 30.27 -13.47 -6.33
C THR A 455 30.02 -14.07 -4.94
N GLY A 456 29.09 -15.03 -4.82
CA GLY A 456 28.68 -15.64 -3.54
C GLY A 456 27.73 -14.77 -2.72
N TYR A 457 27.18 -13.70 -3.31
CA TYR A 457 26.26 -12.80 -2.63
C TYR A 457 24.83 -13.32 -2.71
N THR A 458 24.15 -13.48 -1.58
CA THR A 458 22.79 -14.03 -1.49
C THR A 458 21.76 -12.96 -1.17
N THR A 459 20.71 -12.92 -1.99
CA THR A 459 19.43 -12.26 -1.75
C THR A 459 18.48 -13.28 -1.14
N PHE A 460 17.74 -12.90 -0.10
CA PHE A 460 16.81 -13.80 0.58
C PHE A 460 15.40 -13.71 -0.03
N GLU A 461 14.53 -14.62 0.37
CA GLU A 461 13.15 -14.64 -0.11
C GLU A 461 12.41 -13.38 0.36
N ARG A 462 11.85 -12.65 -0.61
CA ARG A 462 11.00 -11.49 -0.38
C ARG A 462 9.57 -11.89 -0.65
N LEU A 463 8.64 -11.22 0.03
CA LEU A 463 7.23 -11.52 -0.11
C LEU A 463 6.60 -10.60 -1.16
N ILE A 464 5.74 -11.17 -2.01
CA ILE A 464 4.64 -10.38 -2.55
C ILE A 464 3.89 -9.82 -1.33
N PRO A 465 3.66 -8.49 -1.23
CA PRO A 465 3.19 -7.86 0.00
C PRO A 465 2.01 -8.58 0.63
N LYS A 466 2.07 -8.72 1.96
CA LYS A 466 1.00 -9.29 2.80
C LYS A 466 0.44 -8.28 3.81
N GLU A 467 1.11 -7.14 3.95
CA GLU A 467 0.66 -6.03 4.80
C GLU A 467 -0.68 -5.49 4.31
N ALA A 468 -1.55 -5.03 5.22
CA ALA A 468 -2.68 -4.21 4.83
C ALA A 468 -2.17 -2.88 4.29
N MET A 469 -2.65 -2.48 3.11
CA MET A 469 -2.18 -1.28 2.41
C MET A 469 -3.30 -0.26 2.28
N PHE A 470 -2.94 1.02 2.34
CA PHE A 470 -3.84 2.15 2.12
C PHE A 470 -3.59 2.79 0.77
N ILE A 471 -4.56 3.55 0.28
CA ILE A 471 -4.57 4.16 -1.05
C ILE A 471 -3.99 5.57 -0.98
N ILE A 472 -3.17 5.95 -1.96
CA ILE A 472 -2.53 7.27 -2.04
C ILE A 472 -2.69 7.85 -3.45
N PHE A 473 -3.03 9.13 -3.50
CA PHE A 473 -2.94 9.97 -4.69
C PHE A 473 -2.17 11.25 -4.38
N ASN A 474 -1.21 11.61 -5.23
CA ASN A 474 -0.53 12.89 -5.15
C ASN A 474 -0.14 13.39 -6.53
N PHE A 475 0.17 14.69 -6.60
CA PHE A 475 0.65 15.32 -7.81
C PHE A 475 1.94 16.08 -7.52
N ALA A 476 3.07 15.48 -7.86
CA ALA A 476 4.41 15.96 -7.50
C ALA A 476 5.15 16.69 -8.62
N MET A 477 6.21 17.42 -8.25
CA MET A 477 7.34 17.78 -9.11
C MET A 477 8.65 17.55 -8.36
N SER A 478 9.59 16.83 -8.95
CA SER A 478 10.90 16.64 -8.33
C SER A 478 12.01 16.35 -9.33
N ASN A 479 13.07 17.15 -9.25
CA ASN A 479 14.33 16.92 -9.96
C ASN A 479 15.05 15.63 -9.54
N SER A 480 14.64 15.00 -8.42
CA SER A 480 15.14 13.69 -8.02
C SER A 480 14.49 12.52 -8.79
N PHE A 481 13.39 12.77 -9.52
CA PHE A 481 12.65 11.77 -10.30
C PHE A 481 12.72 12.01 -11.81
N THR A 482 12.54 13.24 -12.25
CA THR A 482 12.73 13.69 -13.65
C THR A 482 13.12 15.16 -13.67
N ALA A 483 13.78 15.63 -14.73
CA ALA A 483 14.10 17.05 -14.83
C ALA A 483 12.82 17.90 -14.89
N VAL A 484 12.73 18.95 -14.07
CA VAL A 484 11.56 19.84 -14.03
C VAL A 484 11.78 21.04 -14.95
N ASP A 485 11.07 21.09 -16.08
CA ASP A 485 11.14 22.17 -17.09
C ASP A 485 10.20 23.33 -16.70
N ILE A 486 10.54 24.01 -15.60
CA ILE A 486 9.66 24.98 -14.92
C ILE A 486 9.25 26.19 -15.78
N ASP A 487 10.06 26.52 -16.78
CA ASP A 487 9.83 27.65 -17.70
C ASP A 487 8.73 27.33 -18.71
N ARG A 488 8.52 26.04 -19.02
CA ARG A 488 7.53 25.57 -20.00
C ARG A 488 6.28 25.00 -19.36
N LEU A 489 6.37 24.47 -18.14
CA LEU A 489 5.21 23.97 -17.40
C LEU A 489 4.13 25.06 -17.26
N GLN A 490 2.90 24.68 -17.61
CA GLN A 490 1.74 25.55 -17.52
C GLN A 490 1.06 25.36 -16.16
N PHE A 491 0.81 26.47 -15.47
CA PHE A 491 0.13 26.49 -14.18
C PHE A 491 -1.11 27.41 -14.24
N PRO A 492 -2.21 27.07 -13.55
CA PRO A 492 -2.40 25.85 -12.77
C PRO A 492 -2.56 24.60 -13.66
N ALA A 493 -2.12 23.45 -13.17
CA ALA A 493 -2.31 22.15 -13.79
C ALA A 493 -3.16 21.24 -12.89
N GLN A 494 -3.93 20.32 -13.47
CA GLN A 494 -4.90 19.51 -12.74
C GLN A 494 -4.73 18.03 -13.04
N TYR A 495 -4.49 17.24 -11.99
CA TYR A 495 -4.58 15.79 -12.00
C TYR A 495 -5.97 15.39 -11.48
N LYS A 496 -6.71 14.58 -12.23
CA LYS A 496 -8.10 14.26 -11.90
C LYS A 496 -8.32 12.77 -11.71
N ILE A 497 -9.16 12.43 -10.74
CA ILE A 497 -9.55 11.08 -10.37
C ILE A 497 -11.09 11.00 -10.44
N ASP A 498 -11.60 10.29 -11.43
CA ASP A 498 -13.05 10.08 -11.68
C ASP A 498 -13.66 9.20 -10.59
N TYR A 499 -13.01 8.07 -10.32
CA TYR A 499 -13.40 7.15 -9.26
C TYR A 499 -12.20 6.34 -8.78
N VAL A 500 -12.36 5.70 -7.62
CA VAL A 500 -11.54 4.57 -7.19
C VAL A 500 -12.45 3.46 -6.67
N ARG A 501 -12.20 2.22 -7.06
CA ARG A 501 -13.02 1.05 -6.73
C ARG A 501 -12.15 -0.14 -6.39
N LEU A 502 -12.50 -0.84 -5.31
CA LEU A 502 -11.82 -2.05 -4.86
C LEU A 502 -12.79 -3.22 -4.82
N TYR A 503 -12.35 -4.35 -5.35
CA TYR A 503 -13.09 -5.59 -5.45
C TYR A 503 -12.32 -6.73 -4.78
N GLN A 504 -13.03 -7.61 -4.08
CA GLN A 504 -12.46 -8.80 -3.45
C GLN A 504 -13.34 -10.03 -3.70
N ASP A 505 -12.76 -11.22 -3.56
CA ASP A 505 -13.52 -12.46 -3.54
C ASP A 505 -14.52 -12.41 -2.36
N PRO A 506 -15.83 -12.64 -2.57
CA PRO A 506 -16.83 -12.67 -1.49
C PRO A 506 -16.49 -13.66 -0.37
N ALA A 507 -15.75 -14.73 -0.66
CA ALA A 507 -15.33 -15.72 0.33
C ALA A 507 -14.07 -15.30 1.12
N ALA A 508 -13.37 -14.23 0.70
CA ALA A 508 -12.09 -13.82 1.27
C ALA A 508 -11.95 -12.29 1.38
N ILE A 509 -13.02 -11.60 1.79
CA ILE A 509 -12.97 -10.16 2.06
C ILE A 509 -12.00 -9.88 3.21
N ASN A 510 -11.03 -9.00 2.96
CA ASN A 510 -10.06 -8.56 3.94
C ASN A 510 -9.86 -7.04 3.81
N VAL A 511 -10.71 -6.30 4.51
CA VAL A 511 -10.67 -4.85 4.64
C VAL A 511 -10.41 -4.47 6.09
N GLY A 512 -9.58 -3.45 6.31
CA GLY A 512 -9.16 -2.99 7.62
C GLY A 512 -7.65 -2.79 7.69
N CYS A 513 -7.22 -1.86 8.52
CA CYS A 513 -5.82 -1.45 8.63
C CYS A 513 -4.98 -2.31 9.58
N SER A 514 -5.62 -3.17 10.38
CA SER A 514 -4.93 -4.05 11.34
C SER A 514 -5.52 -5.47 11.31
N PRO A 515 -5.34 -6.23 10.21
CA PRO A 515 -5.77 -7.63 10.14
C PRO A 515 -5.20 -8.48 11.27
N PRO A 516 -5.89 -9.54 11.72
CA PRO A 516 -5.44 -10.37 12.85
C PRO A 516 -4.05 -11.02 12.66
N ASP A 517 -3.70 -11.36 11.43
CA ASP A 517 -2.41 -11.96 11.03
C ASP A 517 -1.32 -10.93 10.73
N MET A 518 -1.70 -9.67 10.50
CA MET A 518 -0.80 -8.54 10.24
C MET A 518 -1.20 -7.29 11.05
N PRO A 519 -1.24 -7.34 12.40
CA PRO A 519 -1.75 -6.24 13.21
C PRO A 519 -0.83 -5.01 13.16
N THR A 520 -1.41 -3.81 13.08
CA THR A 520 -0.67 -2.53 13.08
C THR A 520 -1.19 -1.55 14.13
N GLU A 521 -2.44 -1.69 14.58
CA GLU A 521 -3.14 -0.67 15.37
C GLU A 521 -2.39 -0.31 16.65
N GLN A 522 -2.01 -1.32 17.44
CA GLN A 522 -1.31 -1.10 18.70
C GLN A 522 0.12 -0.60 18.50
N TYR A 523 0.79 -1.00 17.42
CA TYR A 523 2.10 -0.46 17.08
C TYR A 523 2.01 1.05 16.77
N ILE A 524 1.07 1.46 15.92
CA ILE A 524 0.88 2.87 15.57
C ILE A 524 0.43 3.67 16.80
N ALA A 525 -0.51 3.16 17.59
CA ALA A 525 -1.00 3.82 18.80
C ALA A 525 0.09 4.01 19.87
N CYS A 526 1.02 3.05 20.00
CA CYS A 526 2.14 3.12 20.95
C CYS A 526 3.36 3.89 20.45
N ASN A 527 3.45 4.14 19.14
CA ASN A 527 4.48 4.98 18.52
C ASN A 527 3.88 6.27 17.94
N ARG A 528 2.74 6.69 18.50
CA ARG A 528 1.86 7.75 17.99
C ARG A 528 2.60 9.04 17.63
N ASP A 529 3.51 9.50 18.47
CA ASP A 529 4.21 10.78 18.28
C ASP A 529 5.11 10.79 17.03
N THR A 530 5.46 9.61 16.51
CA THR A 530 6.17 9.46 15.22
C THR A 530 5.22 9.61 14.04
N TYR A 531 3.96 9.19 14.18
CA TYR A 531 2.97 9.23 13.11
C TYR A 531 2.19 10.53 13.05
N VAL A 532 1.87 11.15 14.19
CA VAL A 532 1.00 12.34 14.26
C VAL A 532 1.72 13.51 14.93
N VAL A 533 2.31 14.38 14.12
CA VAL A 533 3.20 15.47 14.60
C VAL A 533 2.48 16.79 14.85
N THR A 534 1.22 16.90 14.46
CA THR A 534 0.39 18.10 14.69
C THR A 534 -0.74 17.80 15.68
N ALA A 535 -1.32 18.86 16.24
CA ALA A 535 -2.51 18.74 17.10
C ALA A 535 -3.74 18.25 16.31
N ALA A 536 -3.88 18.65 15.04
CA ALA A 536 -4.97 18.21 14.18
C ALA A 536 -4.85 16.71 13.86
N ASP A 537 -3.65 16.24 13.52
CA ASP A 537 -3.37 14.85 13.13
C ASP A 537 -3.73 13.82 14.23
N GLN A 538 -3.88 14.25 15.48
CA GLN A 538 -4.23 13.38 16.60
C GLN A 538 -5.52 12.58 16.33
N VAL A 539 -6.47 13.11 15.55
CA VAL A 539 -7.71 12.40 15.22
C VAL A 539 -7.48 11.19 14.30
N LEU A 540 -6.35 11.13 13.58
CA LEU A 540 -6.03 10.06 12.62
C LEU A 540 -5.62 8.76 13.30
N VAL A 541 -5.18 8.83 14.56
CA VAL A 541 -4.89 7.68 15.40
C VAL A 541 -5.77 7.81 16.64
N PRO A 542 -7.06 7.47 16.62
CA PRO A 542 -7.93 7.66 17.79
C PRO A 542 -7.62 6.67 18.93
N GLN A 543 -6.95 5.56 18.63
CA GLN A 543 -6.69 4.49 19.59
C GLN A 543 -5.66 4.89 20.65
N ALA A 544 -5.90 4.43 21.88
CA ALA A 544 -4.92 4.51 22.94
C ALA A 544 -3.92 3.36 22.83
N CYS A 545 -2.64 3.65 23.12
CA CYS A 545 -1.64 2.59 23.34
C CYS A 545 -2.06 1.75 24.53
N GLN A 546 -2.41 0.49 24.28
CA GLN A 546 -2.72 -0.45 25.34
C GLN A 546 -1.45 -1.13 25.81
N ARG A 547 -1.34 -1.34 27.12
CA ARG A 547 -0.32 -2.22 27.67
C ARG A 547 -0.80 -3.65 27.56
N LEU A 548 -0.60 -4.27 26.40
CA LEU A 548 -1.02 -5.65 26.16
C LEU A 548 -0.24 -6.62 27.07
N PRO A 549 -0.85 -7.75 27.48
CA PRO A 549 -0.10 -8.86 28.06
C PRO A 549 1.00 -9.28 27.07
N SER A 550 2.20 -9.44 27.58
CA SER A 550 3.38 -9.64 26.75
C SER A 550 4.14 -10.88 27.19
N CYS A 551 4.98 -11.40 26.32
CA CYS A 551 5.79 -12.57 26.62
C CYS A 551 7.25 -12.28 26.42
N ARG A 552 8.03 -12.42 27.50
CA ARG A 552 9.48 -12.42 27.40
C ARG A 552 9.93 -13.83 27.07
N ALA A 553 10.16 -14.09 25.78
CA ALA A 553 10.70 -15.34 25.30
C ALA A 553 12.23 -15.40 25.45
N GLU A 554 12.78 -16.59 25.62
CA GLU A 554 14.20 -16.88 25.69
C GLU A 554 14.54 -18.06 24.78
N VAL A 555 15.55 -17.87 23.92
CA VAL A 555 16.06 -18.91 23.03
C VAL A 555 17.19 -19.67 23.73
N GLY A 556 17.23 -21.00 23.56
CA GLY A 556 18.29 -21.85 24.12
C GLY A 556 18.10 -22.20 25.59
N TYR A 557 16.90 -21.96 26.14
CA TYR A 557 16.52 -22.35 27.49
C TYR A 557 15.19 -23.11 27.49
N GLU A 558 15.11 -24.16 28.30
CA GLU A 558 13.88 -24.90 28.60
C GLU A 558 13.47 -24.69 30.05
N TYR A 559 12.16 -24.55 30.28
CA TYR A 559 11.59 -24.48 31.63
C TYR A 559 11.08 -25.87 32.03
N LEU A 560 11.85 -26.57 32.87
CA LEU A 560 11.55 -27.92 33.35
C LEU A 560 10.69 -27.88 34.62
N GLY A 561 9.68 -28.75 34.70
CA GLY A 561 8.72 -28.74 35.82
C GLY A 561 7.65 -27.64 35.69
N GLY A 562 6.86 -27.44 36.74
CA GLY A 562 5.83 -26.39 36.80
C GLY A 562 4.72 -26.48 35.76
N ASN A 563 4.44 -27.66 35.19
CA ASN A 563 3.35 -27.80 34.21
C ASN A 563 2.00 -27.48 34.86
N LEU A 564 1.19 -26.68 34.18
CA LEU A 564 -0.22 -26.58 34.55
C LEU A 564 -0.91 -27.91 34.28
N ILE A 565 -1.67 -28.38 35.26
CA ILE A 565 -2.40 -29.64 35.19
C ILE A 565 -3.86 -29.33 34.86
N GLY A 566 -4.36 -29.92 33.77
CA GLY A 566 -5.75 -29.81 33.34
C GLY A 566 -6.67 -30.69 34.18
N ALA A 567 -7.98 -30.57 33.95
CA ALA A 567 -9.00 -31.33 34.68
C ALA A 567 -8.86 -32.86 34.55
N ASN A 568 -8.15 -33.34 33.53
CA ASN A 568 -7.84 -34.75 33.29
C ASN A 568 -6.60 -35.26 34.06
N GLY A 569 -6.00 -34.43 34.93
CA GLY A 569 -4.80 -34.78 35.67
C GLY A 569 -3.51 -34.80 34.83
N GLN A 570 -3.55 -34.33 33.59
CA GLN A 570 -2.40 -34.26 32.68
C GLN A 570 -1.94 -32.82 32.44
N PRO A 571 -0.68 -32.60 32.03
CA PRO A 571 -0.22 -31.28 31.60
C PRO A 571 -1.13 -30.68 30.53
N ILE A 572 -1.48 -29.40 30.67
CA ILE A 572 -2.16 -28.64 29.62
C ILE A 572 -1.18 -28.43 28.49
N LYS A 573 -1.39 -29.19 27.41
CA LYS A 573 -0.62 -29.13 26.18
C LYS A 573 -1.52 -28.85 24.99
N PHE A 574 -0.98 -28.12 24.02
CA PHE A 574 -1.61 -27.90 22.71
C PHE A 574 -0.67 -28.44 21.65
N GLU A 575 -1.20 -29.27 20.75
CA GLU A 575 -0.48 -29.82 19.60
C GLU A 575 -0.78 -28.96 18.37
N ASN A 576 0.12 -28.96 17.39
CA ASN A 576 0.03 -28.15 16.17
C ASN A 576 -0.04 -26.64 16.43
N THR A 577 0.52 -26.18 17.55
CA THR A 577 0.64 -24.75 17.85
C THR A 577 1.74 -24.19 16.95
N ALA A 578 1.37 -23.50 15.87
CA ALA A 578 2.29 -23.23 14.77
C ALA A 578 3.50 -22.39 15.17
N THR A 579 3.37 -21.57 16.22
CA THR A 579 4.42 -20.65 16.68
C THR A 579 4.53 -20.59 18.21
N PRO A 580 5.70 -20.20 18.77
CA PRO A 580 5.83 -19.90 20.20
C PRO A 580 4.88 -18.80 20.68
N GLN A 581 4.47 -17.89 19.80
CA GLN A 581 3.55 -16.83 20.17
C GLN A 581 2.14 -17.32 20.39
N GLU A 582 1.66 -18.24 19.56
CA GLU A 582 0.37 -18.85 19.80
C GLU A 582 0.36 -19.55 21.17
N CYS A 583 1.48 -20.18 21.54
CA CYS A 583 1.68 -20.73 22.88
C CYS A 583 1.66 -19.65 23.99
N CYS A 584 2.35 -18.53 23.77
CA CYS A 584 2.26 -17.35 24.63
C CYS A 584 0.82 -16.87 24.80
N GLN A 585 0.05 -16.72 23.73
CA GLN A 585 -1.34 -16.23 23.77
C GLN A 585 -2.27 -17.19 24.51
N LEU A 586 -2.09 -18.50 24.30
CA LEU A 586 -2.80 -19.54 25.05
C LEU A 586 -2.49 -19.43 26.55
N CYS A 587 -1.23 -19.19 26.91
CA CYS A 587 -0.83 -18.92 28.29
C CYS A 587 -1.42 -17.60 28.82
N ALA A 588 -1.33 -16.52 28.06
CA ALA A 588 -1.79 -15.19 28.47
C ALA A 588 -3.29 -15.16 28.76
N LYS A 589 -4.10 -15.89 27.96
CA LYS A 589 -5.55 -16.08 28.15
C LYS A 589 -5.90 -16.95 29.37
N ASN A 590 -4.96 -17.78 29.85
CA ASN A 590 -5.17 -18.62 31.02
C ASN A 590 -4.64 -17.91 32.28
N PRO A 591 -5.49 -17.45 33.21
CA PRO A 591 -5.04 -16.69 34.38
C PRO A 591 -4.13 -17.50 35.32
N ALA A 592 -4.19 -18.84 35.26
CA ALA A 592 -3.31 -19.71 36.03
C ALA A 592 -1.93 -19.89 35.38
N CYS A 593 -1.72 -19.47 34.13
CA CYS A 593 -0.48 -19.67 33.39
C CYS A 593 0.43 -18.46 33.51
N GLY A 594 1.68 -18.64 33.92
CA GLY A 594 2.66 -17.56 34.01
C GLY A 594 3.92 -17.78 33.18
N ALA A 595 4.07 -18.97 32.59
CA ALA A 595 5.15 -19.28 31.66
C ALA A 595 4.73 -20.37 30.67
N TYR A 596 5.49 -20.57 29.60
CA TYR A 596 5.23 -21.59 28.59
C TYR A 596 6.52 -22.16 28.01
N VAL A 597 6.41 -23.34 27.40
CA VAL A 597 7.46 -23.97 26.58
C VAL A 597 6.84 -24.36 25.24
N TRP A 598 7.46 -23.94 24.14
CA TRP A 598 7.09 -24.31 22.79
C TRP A 598 8.21 -25.13 22.15
N ASN A 599 7.83 -26.29 21.60
CA ASN A 599 8.76 -27.26 21.05
C ASN A 599 8.47 -27.53 19.56
N PRO A 600 9.37 -27.14 18.64
CA PRO A 600 9.14 -27.34 17.21
C PRO A 600 9.31 -28.80 16.74
N TYR A 601 9.94 -29.67 17.53
CA TYR A 601 10.37 -30.99 17.07
C TYR A 601 9.33 -32.10 17.23
N PHE A 602 8.30 -31.88 18.04
CA PHE A 602 7.28 -32.88 18.36
C PHE A 602 5.90 -32.30 18.10
N SER A 603 5.46 -32.29 16.85
CA SER A 603 4.13 -31.79 16.44
C SER A 603 3.83 -30.35 16.92
N LEU A 604 4.85 -29.49 16.96
CA LEU A 604 4.70 -28.08 17.35
C LEU A 604 3.97 -27.92 18.71
N VAL A 605 4.43 -28.65 19.73
CA VAL A 605 3.75 -28.73 21.02
C VAL A 605 4.02 -27.49 21.87
N CYS A 606 2.95 -26.90 22.38
CA CYS A 606 2.93 -25.89 23.42
C CYS A 606 2.58 -26.52 24.78
N VAL A 607 3.34 -26.22 25.82
CA VAL A 607 3.06 -26.65 27.20
C VAL A 607 2.92 -25.42 28.10
N LEU A 608 1.77 -25.32 28.78
CA LEU A 608 1.50 -24.22 29.71
C LEU A 608 2.09 -24.52 31.10
N LYS A 609 2.69 -23.49 31.72
CA LYS A 609 3.35 -23.58 33.02
C LYS A 609 2.71 -22.63 34.04
N SER A 610 2.70 -23.04 35.31
CA SER A 610 2.36 -22.17 36.42
C SER A 610 3.37 -21.02 36.52
N PRO A 611 3.01 -19.90 37.18
CA PRO A 611 3.92 -18.78 37.40
C PRO A 611 5.25 -19.15 38.04
N THR A 612 5.24 -20.17 38.89
CA THR A 612 6.41 -20.66 39.65
C THR A 612 6.51 -22.18 39.55
N GLY A 613 7.56 -22.78 40.11
CA GLY A 613 7.72 -24.25 40.21
C GLY A 613 8.39 -24.90 39.01
N TRP A 614 8.91 -24.11 38.07
CA TRP A 614 9.78 -24.55 36.98
C TRP A 614 11.24 -24.15 37.24
N THR A 615 12.18 -24.86 36.64
CA THR A 615 13.62 -24.57 36.67
C THR A 615 14.09 -24.21 35.26
N ARG A 616 14.83 -23.10 35.15
CA ARG A 616 15.42 -22.64 33.89
C ARG A 616 16.72 -23.39 33.59
N THR A 617 16.73 -24.18 32.52
CA THR A 617 17.89 -25.01 32.13
C THR A 617 18.39 -24.61 30.75
N LYS A 618 19.71 -24.42 30.60
CA LYS A 618 20.34 -24.13 29.31
C LYS A 618 20.35 -25.39 28.44
N MET A 619 19.91 -25.25 27.19
CA MET A 619 19.77 -26.37 26.27
C MET A 619 21.11 -26.80 25.67
N GLN A 620 21.21 -28.10 25.38
CA GLN A 620 22.30 -28.68 24.59
C GLN A 620 22.03 -28.45 23.09
N LYS A 621 23.09 -28.45 22.27
CA LYS A 621 23.03 -28.19 20.81
C LYS A 621 21.95 -28.99 20.06
N GLN A 622 21.70 -30.23 20.46
CA GLN A 622 20.70 -31.11 19.83
C GLN A 622 19.23 -30.66 20.02
N TYR A 623 18.96 -29.63 20.82
CA TYR A 623 17.64 -29.08 21.08
C TYR A 623 17.55 -27.58 20.74
N GLU A 624 18.42 -27.09 19.86
CA GLU A 624 18.46 -25.71 19.35
C GLU A 624 17.21 -25.36 18.51
N GLY A 625 16.14 -24.95 19.19
CA GLY A 625 14.86 -24.58 18.56
C GLY A 625 13.69 -24.49 19.53
N ILE A 626 13.83 -25.08 20.72
CA ILE A 626 12.86 -24.91 21.82
C ILE A 626 12.89 -23.46 22.31
N ILE A 627 11.70 -22.89 22.48
CA ILE A 627 11.51 -21.52 22.96
C ILE A 627 10.67 -21.58 24.24
N SER A 628 11.18 -20.99 25.31
CA SER A 628 10.44 -20.83 26.56
C SER A 628 10.14 -19.36 26.79
N GLY A 629 9.09 -19.03 27.54
CA GLY A 629 8.81 -17.64 27.87
C GLY A 629 7.98 -17.47 29.12
N VAL A 630 8.10 -16.30 29.73
CA VAL A 630 7.25 -15.87 30.86
C VAL A 630 6.21 -14.87 30.38
N VAL A 631 5.00 -14.94 30.94
CA VAL A 631 3.91 -14.01 30.63
C VAL A 631 3.95 -12.84 31.59
N LEU A 632 3.83 -11.63 31.07
CA LEU A 632 3.61 -10.40 31.81
C LEU A 632 2.15 -10.01 31.62
N ASP A 633 1.45 -9.72 32.71
CA ASP A 633 0.10 -9.17 32.63
C ASP A 633 0.10 -7.79 31.99
N ALA A 634 -1.07 -7.39 31.47
CA ALA A 634 -1.30 -6.07 30.92
C ALA A 634 -0.79 -4.97 31.89
N GLY A 635 0.26 -4.27 31.47
CA GLY A 635 0.88 -3.18 32.23
C GLY A 635 1.79 -3.57 33.39
N SER A 636 2.09 -4.85 33.54
CA SER A 636 3.14 -5.33 34.44
C SER A 636 4.51 -5.27 33.77
N LEU A 637 5.54 -4.85 34.51
CA LEU A 637 6.95 -4.97 34.11
C LEU A 637 7.60 -6.25 34.67
N VAL A 638 6.85 -7.00 35.47
CA VAL A 638 7.30 -8.24 36.11
C VAL A 638 6.46 -9.42 35.62
N PRO A 639 7.06 -10.62 35.49
CA PRO A 639 6.31 -11.82 35.15
C PRO A 639 5.12 -12.05 36.08
N ARG A 640 4.00 -12.51 35.54
CA ARG A 640 2.82 -12.91 36.29
C ARG A 640 3.21 -13.85 37.42
N GLY A 641 2.74 -13.57 38.64
CA GLY A 641 3.07 -14.32 39.87
C GLY A 641 4.44 -14.02 40.49
N SER A 642 5.18 -13.02 40.01
CA SER A 642 6.37 -12.51 40.69
C SER A 642 5.98 -11.71 41.94
N SER A 643 6.68 -11.89 43.06
CA SER A 643 6.42 -11.20 44.33
C SER A 643 7.04 -9.79 44.43
N VAL A 644 7.42 -9.18 43.30
CA VAL A 644 8.02 -7.84 43.28
C VAL A 644 6.91 -6.81 43.04
N PRO A 645 6.74 -5.80 43.91
CA PRO A 645 5.73 -4.77 43.72
C PRO A 645 5.92 -4.07 42.37
N SER A 646 4.83 -3.87 41.63
CA SER A 646 4.85 -3.01 40.45
C SER A 646 5.37 -1.62 40.85
N PRO A 647 6.31 -1.02 40.12
CA PRO A 647 6.68 0.37 40.38
C PRO A 647 5.42 1.24 40.18
N PRO A 648 5.26 2.32 40.97
CA PRO A 648 4.16 3.25 40.77
C PRO A 648 4.20 3.81 39.34
N PRO A 649 3.03 4.15 38.75
CA PRO A 649 2.95 4.73 37.43
C PRO A 649 3.86 5.96 37.31
N SER A 650 4.46 6.15 36.15
CA SER A 650 5.32 7.31 35.91
C SER A 650 4.51 8.62 36.04
N ALA A 651 5.17 9.74 36.37
CA ALA A 651 4.51 11.06 36.43
C ALA A 651 3.81 11.43 35.10
N ALA A 652 4.29 10.89 33.97
CA ALA A 652 3.67 11.03 32.66
C ALA A 652 2.35 10.24 32.52
N GLU A 653 2.28 9.03 33.08
CA GLU A 653 1.05 8.22 33.13
C GLU A 653 0.00 8.84 34.07
N GLU A 654 0.44 9.45 35.16
CA GLU A 654 -0.43 10.13 36.10
C GLU A 654 -0.97 11.44 35.52
N GLN A 655 -0.14 12.20 34.79
CA GLN A 655 -0.58 13.34 33.98
C GLN A 655 -1.59 12.95 32.89
N TRP A 656 -1.39 11.81 32.22
CA TRP A 656 -2.33 11.31 31.22
C TRP A 656 -3.68 10.91 31.84
N ARG A 657 -3.68 10.23 33.00
CA ARG A 657 -4.92 9.89 33.73
C ARG A 657 -5.68 11.13 34.19
N GLN A 658 -4.97 12.16 34.66
CA GLN A 658 -5.59 13.42 35.07
C GLN A 658 -6.16 14.21 33.87
N ARG A 659 -5.52 14.15 32.70
CA ARG A 659 -5.99 14.85 31.48
C ARG A 659 -7.08 14.09 30.72
N GLY A 660 -6.98 12.75 30.64
CA GLY A 660 -7.96 11.89 29.97
C GLY A 660 -9.26 11.69 30.76
N GLY A 661 -9.18 11.68 32.10
CA GLY A 661 -10.36 11.60 32.96
C GLY A 661 -11.22 12.87 32.94
N ALA A 662 -10.61 14.06 32.86
CA ALA A 662 -11.34 15.33 32.84
C ALA A 662 -12.13 15.52 31.53
N ALA A 663 -11.60 15.08 30.39
CA ALA A 663 -12.28 15.16 29.10
C ALA A 663 -13.46 14.17 28.98
N ALA A 664 -13.31 12.95 29.49
CA ALA A 664 -14.37 11.94 29.47
C ALA A 664 -15.56 12.31 30.38
N TRP A 665 -15.31 12.94 31.52
CA TRP A 665 -16.37 13.43 32.41
C TRP A 665 -17.07 14.69 31.89
N ALA A 666 -16.36 15.59 31.21
CA ALA A 666 -16.97 16.80 30.63
C ALA A 666 -17.92 16.46 29.46
N VAL A 667 -17.57 15.49 28.61
CA VAL A 667 -18.41 15.05 27.49
C VAL A 667 -19.62 14.24 27.97
N ALA A 668 -19.45 13.38 28.98
CA ALA A 668 -20.57 12.64 29.59
C ALA A 668 -21.54 13.56 30.35
N ALA A 669 -21.03 14.61 31.01
CA ALA A 669 -21.86 15.61 31.68
C ALA A 669 -22.64 16.47 30.66
N LEU A 670 -22.02 16.90 29.55
CA LEU A 670 -22.69 17.69 28.51
C LEU A 670 -23.75 16.91 27.72
N LEU A 671 -23.55 15.61 27.49
CA LEU A 671 -24.55 14.75 26.85
C LEU A 671 -25.70 14.37 27.80
N GLY A 672 -25.43 14.27 29.11
CA GLY A 672 -26.46 14.01 30.12
C GLY A 672 -27.44 15.16 30.35
N THR A 673 -27.00 16.42 30.21
CA THR A 673 -27.87 17.59 30.42
C THR A 673 -28.70 17.97 29.19
N LEU A 674 -28.29 17.56 27.97
CA LEU A 674 -29.05 17.81 26.74
C LEU A 674 -30.21 16.81 26.54
N LEU A 675 -30.13 15.61 27.14
CA LEU A 675 -31.20 14.60 27.12
C LEU A 675 -32.30 14.80 28.19
N LEU A 676 -32.18 15.83 29.02
CA LEU A 676 -33.19 16.21 30.02
C LEU A 676 -33.93 17.51 29.66
N LEU A 677 -33.65 18.11 28.49
CA LEU A 677 -34.25 19.36 28.02
C LEU A 677 -34.72 19.33 26.55
N SER A 678 -34.99 18.14 25.99
CA SER A 678 -35.71 17.97 24.72
C SER A 678 -36.87 17.00 24.84
#